data_AF-A0A951HAY1-F1
#
_entry.id   AF-A0A951HAY1-F1
#
_cell.length_a   1.000
_cell.length_b   1.000
_cell.length_c   1.000
_cell.angle_alpha   90.00
_cell.angle_beta   90.00
_cell.angle_gamma   90.00
#
_symmetry.space_group_name_H-M   'P 1'
#
loop_
_entity.id
_entity.type
_entity.pdbx_description
1 polymer ?
#
loop_
_entity_poly.entity_id
_entity_poly.type
_entity_poly.pdbx_seq_one_letter_code
_entity_poly.pdbx_strand_id
1 'polypeptide(L)'
;MKNALMLRVMWMCGFLVALACRVTLAAAPVKRTSPTPHNAVKPSKPTTNTPRTSSAKPTNPFAHLKPLNSGPGIIVCEPISTTGNAAFGAFGVGCGRWLHVTVGGQGELGKTPLFPYIAYAEHEKQWPNLRLSPENALEIANMLGATHVATGHIEGTPAKCELAYQLWEATGGGEIGTPIVAAGSQADIVAALPRIARELAVRLGVANPFIPPAVNVTPTELTGIGYIPLGSPFVLQPDWKQQLLAKAGECPLAGLIIIESKEVTPEVVGRVLAPSVDNVVILGEIGVAKPTLLQPYDTQINQLVQKFPYNYQLATIDGLRKRSQENRKAEIAAMELAVLCSPGNSWAWIYLGDALSNQAEDIRKSRIAGQITDAEWASLNKLYPLWQAAETRATQLDKLNSWAWADLATAATFNSNSRIADAALWKALELNPYNASTYSWGLQMYQPKWDDDPAKLLKVAEAAAKQRFLTPTLAYEVVDVLQNFTEVTDHTQQIIMLALGQLLGSNLTDPRSSGPGVLICEPVAAQSTGVKADANTTKFGIGCGRWLHFTVGGLPEFGKTPLWHDVDEARRFLKFPDLRLSAAQATRLATALGATHIATGRIEGTAQHCKLIYRLYHLEKGGAGVPREVDAESDQPGVIAHAMPLGDPCILEGSAAEVTSHLPALAQQMAARLGGNTPHQPTSVGAEAPDLMAVGQWPWTIRKPPNEEQSNQLLALAEHLPVAGMIALSYAGHNQLPADIEALDIQPPQPPELLHTLTQSLLKQAPDNPLAWGQIGQFAPQELLSHADQITHAVEQHPDNYLLTTVSAWLQSQKRNTKEQLKADWLAVRCNTYNPFAWLELGSTIANLADETRQGRAINQMAPSELQYVERLYPLWYRTVRQATVLDPMSSIGWVKASQAASFNSSGSTADDAFWKALAIDPQNLEVYYWGLQMYQPKWQDDQNKLWKVATMAAADEVRFILLSPDIIEALQASGLNDAKATELLQTANVKLNTLASLNPPNASIHKKLGFFFWNQKQNEHAQTEFERWVQLSPNDAEAQYWLGGFLYSIGRYDETAIHYREAIRLNPDSEALLYLGDLLVWRSQAAEAEPLLRHYIQLHPSNARAHLDLGKALLALNKTGEAQAEWAVAVKQDQVTDKTGQKTLGQFGKQAQEALSKNPAPLTPKIFQPVQPGQTVLQQP
;
A
#
# COMPACT_ATOMS: atom_id res chain seq x y z
N MET A 1 -46.32 8.43 -28.66
CA MET A 1 -47.34 9.22 -27.92
C MET A 1 -47.58 8.81 -26.46
N LYS A 2 -47.35 7.57 -25.98
CA LYS A 2 -47.61 7.23 -24.56
C LYS A 2 -46.67 7.88 -23.53
N ASN A 3 -45.40 8.16 -23.88
CA ASN A 3 -44.44 8.73 -22.91
C ASN A 3 -44.63 10.25 -22.63
N ALA A 4 -45.37 10.97 -23.48
CA ALA A 4 -45.63 12.41 -23.30
C ALA A 4 -46.72 12.69 -22.23
N LEU A 5 -47.53 11.69 -21.87
CA LEU A 5 -48.59 11.85 -20.87
C LEU A 5 -48.05 11.75 -19.44
N MET A 6 -47.04 10.89 -19.21
CA MET A 6 -46.48 10.61 -17.88
C MET A 6 -45.72 11.81 -17.30
N LEU A 7 -44.93 12.50 -18.14
CA LEU A 7 -44.22 13.74 -17.76
C LEU A 7 -45.16 14.89 -17.39
N ARG A 8 -46.34 15.00 -18.02
CA ARG A 8 -47.33 16.04 -17.67
C ARG A 8 -48.03 15.78 -16.32
N VAL A 9 -48.23 14.52 -15.94
CA VAL A 9 -48.81 14.16 -14.63
C VAL A 9 -47.82 14.43 -13.48
N MET A 10 -46.53 14.11 -13.66
CA MET A 10 -45.50 14.39 -12.64
C MET A 10 -45.33 15.90 -12.39
N TRP A 11 -45.37 16.74 -13.44
CA TRP A 11 -45.30 18.20 -13.28
C TRP A 11 -46.51 18.79 -12.55
N MET A 12 -47.73 18.29 -12.82
CA MET A 12 -48.93 18.73 -12.08
C MET A 12 -48.89 18.35 -10.59
N CYS A 13 -48.36 17.18 -10.25
CA CYS A 13 -48.24 16.75 -8.85
C CYS A 13 -47.24 17.61 -8.06
N GLY A 14 -46.11 18.01 -8.66
CA GLY A 14 -45.15 18.92 -8.03
C GLY A 14 -45.72 20.30 -7.74
N PHE A 15 -46.54 20.84 -8.65
CA PHE A 15 -47.10 22.20 -8.53
C PHE A 15 -48.19 22.31 -7.45
N LEU A 16 -48.99 21.25 -7.23
CA LEU A 16 -50.05 21.24 -6.21
C LEU A 16 -49.50 21.13 -4.78
N VAL A 17 -48.37 20.44 -4.57
CA VAL A 17 -47.72 20.37 -3.25
C VAL A 17 -47.10 21.71 -2.84
N ALA A 18 -46.54 22.46 -3.80
CA ALA A 18 -45.98 23.79 -3.55
C ALA A 18 -47.05 24.84 -3.18
N LEU A 19 -48.27 24.72 -3.72
CA LEU A 19 -49.36 25.67 -3.45
C LEU A 19 -50.02 25.47 -2.08
N ALA A 20 -49.95 24.26 -1.50
CA ALA A 20 -50.58 23.93 -0.22
C ALA A 20 -49.80 24.44 1.02
N CYS A 21 -48.53 24.83 0.87
CA CYS A 21 -47.67 25.24 2.01
C CYS A 21 -47.59 26.76 2.24
N ARG A 22 -48.41 27.57 1.56
CA ARG A 22 -48.50 29.02 1.78
C ARG A 22 -49.95 29.50 1.78
N VAL A 23 -50.62 29.45 2.93
CA VAL A 23 -51.64 30.42 3.43
C VAL A 23 -52.22 29.92 4.77
N THR A 24 -51.96 30.69 5.85
CA THR A 24 -52.76 30.86 7.11
C THR A 24 -53.09 29.62 8.00
N LEU A 25 -53.35 29.72 9.31
CA LEU A 25 -53.16 30.77 10.34
C LEU A 25 -53.10 30.14 11.76
N ALA A 26 -53.01 31.00 12.77
CA ALA A 26 -52.83 30.67 14.19
C ALA A 26 -54.04 30.01 14.92
N ALA A 27 -53.75 29.62 16.17
CA ALA A 27 -54.65 29.35 17.30
C ALA A 27 -55.25 27.93 17.48
N ALA A 28 -55.39 27.56 18.75
CA ALA A 28 -55.91 26.29 19.28
C ALA A 28 -57.40 26.46 19.73
N PRO A 29 -58.07 25.54 20.49
CA PRO A 29 -57.69 24.19 20.96
C PRO A 29 -58.82 23.09 20.92
N VAL A 30 -58.46 21.82 21.19
CA VAL A 30 -59.22 20.79 21.96
C VAL A 30 -60.65 20.40 21.50
N LYS A 31 -60.96 19.12 21.17
CA LYS A 31 -61.51 18.07 22.10
C LYS A 31 -61.84 16.76 21.35
N ARG A 32 -61.61 15.58 21.98
CA ARG A 32 -62.38 14.29 21.93
C ARG A 32 -62.66 13.63 20.53
N THR A 33 -62.75 12.31 20.34
CA THR A 33 -62.80 11.13 21.24
C THR A 33 -62.36 9.87 20.46
N SER A 34 -61.88 8.84 21.17
CA SER A 34 -61.69 7.46 20.66
C SER A 34 -63.02 6.71 20.44
N PRO A 35 -63.09 5.60 19.68
CA PRO A 35 -62.81 4.30 20.30
C PRO A 35 -62.09 3.21 19.46
N THR A 36 -61.46 2.32 20.25
CA THR A 36 -60.90 0.96 20.07
C THR A 36 -61.94 -0.14 19.68
N PRO A 37 -61.62 -1.47 19.67
CA PRO A 37 -60.39 -2.23 19.29
C PRO A 37 -60.70 -3.52 18.45
N HIS A 38 -59.69 -4.38 18.18
CA HIS A 38 -59.79 -5.83 18.50
C HIS A 38 -58.40 -6.51 18.65
N ASN A 39 -58.33 -7.56 19.49
CA ASN A 39 -57.14 -8.35 19.86
C ASN A 39 -56.80 -9.40 18.76
N ALA A 40 -55.74 -10.23 18.75
CA ALA A 40 -54.74 -10.69 19.74
C ALA A 40 -53.48 -11.24 18.98
N VAL A 41 -52.35 -11.71 19.53
CA VAL A 41 -51.78 -11.81 20.89
C VAL A 41 -50.21 -11.72 20.82
N LYS A 42 -49.43 -12.22 21.80
CA LYS A 42 -47.94 -12.26 21.80
C LYS A 42 -47.36 -13.66 22.03
N PRO A 43 -46.05 -13.87 21.78
CA PRO A 43 -45.17 -14.14 22.93
C PRO A 43 -43.84 -13.34 22.98
N SER A 44 -43.54 -12.90 24.22
CA SER A 44 -42.24 -12.79 24.94
C SER A 44 -41.01 -12.01 24.41
N LYS A 45 -40.44 -11.19 25.31
CA LYS A 45 -39.24 -10.33 25.15
C LYS A 45 -37.91 -11.06 25.46
N PRO A 46 -36.76 -10.43 25.13
CA PRO A 46 -35.83 -10.00 26.18
C PRO A 46 -35.72 -8.46 26.30
N THR A 47 -35.24 -7.97 27.45
CA THR A 47 -35.41 -6.59 27.92
C THR A 47 -34.16 -5.71 27.81
N THR A 48 -34.24 -4.62 27.05
CA THR A 48 -33.34 -3.46 27.15
C THR A 48 -33.96 -2.38 28.03
N ASN A 49 -33.35 -2.09 29.18
CA ASN A 49 -33.72 -0.95 30.04
C ASN A 49 -32.75 0.22 29.80
N THR A 50 -33.20 1.24 29.08
CA THR A 50 -32.55 2.57 29.06
C THR A 50 -33.62 3.63 29.37
N PRO A 51 -33.46 4.46 30.43
CA PRO A 51 -34.46 5.45 30.79
C PRO A 51 -34.52 6.59 29.76
N ARG A 52 -35.73 6.98 29.35
CA ARG A 52 -35.94 8.27 28.68
C ARG A 52 -35.88 9.39 29.73
N THR A 53 -34.85 10.23 29.69
CA THR A 53 -34.82 11.50 30.42
C THR A 53 -35.24 12.67 29.53
N SER A 54 -36.03 13.58 30.10
CA SER A 54 -36.69 14.71 29.42
C SER A 54 -35.72 15.80 28.94
N SER A 55 -36.08 16.47 27.83
CA SER A 55 -35.36 17.64 27.31
C SER A 55 -35.50 18.87 28.22
N ALA A 56 -34.56 19.04 29.15
CA ALA A 56 -34.28 20.34 29.75
C ALA A 56 -33.58 21.26 28.72
N LYS A 57 -33.79 22.58 28.83
CA LYS A 57 -32.97 23.54 28.06
C LYS A 57 -31.50 23.41 28.51
N PRO A 58 -30.52 23.44 27.60
CA PRO A 58 -29.11 23.36 27.98
C PRO A 58 -28.72 24.58 28.82
N THR A 59 -28.37 24.35 30.08
CA THR A 59 -27.69 25.32 30.93
C THR A 59 -26.24 25.42 30.48
N ASN A 60 -25.73 26.64 30.25
CA ASN A 60 -24.31 26.85 29.95
C ASN A 60 -23.46 26.34 31.13
N PRO A 61 -22.62 25.30 30.97
CA PRO A 61 -21.85 24.76 32.08
C PRO A 61 -20.82 25.75 32.62
N PHE A 62 -20.33 26.65 31.76
CA PHE A 62 -19.37 27.70 32.08
C PHE A 62 -20.03 29.01 32.57
N ALA A 63 -21.34 29.00 32.91
CA ALA A 63 -22.03 30.17 33.46
C ALA A 63 -21.45 30.66 34.82
N HIS A 64 -20.60 29.86 35.45
CA HIS A 64 -19.87 30.22 36.67
C HIS A 64 -18.61 31.08 36.39
N LEU A 65 -18.09 31.06 35.16
CA LEU A 65 -16.92 31.86 34.77
C LEU A 65 -17.31 33.33 34.58
N LYS A 66 -16.68 34.23 35.34
CA LYS A 66 -16.90 35.69 35.27
C LYS A 66 -15.68 36.37 34.65
N PRO A 67 -15.82 37.17 33.57
CA PRO A 67 -14.69 37.81 32.91
C PRO A 67 -13.78 38.59 33.86
N LEU A 68 -12.48 38.38 33.72
CA LEU A 68 -11.40 39.07 34.43
C LEU A 68 -10.68 40.03 33.47
N ASN A 69 -10.12 41.11 34.00
CA ASN A 69 -9.41 42.09 33.18
C ASN A 69 -7.95 41.68 32.98
N SER A 70 -7.63 41.18 31.79
CA SER A 70 -6.27 40.84 31.34
C SER A 70 -5.41 42.02 30.91
N GLY A 71 -5.92 43.25 31.04
CA GLY A 71 -5.36 44.41 30.36
C GLY A 71 -5.75 44.44 28.87
N PRO A 72 -5.25 45.44 28.12
CA PRO A 72 -5.46 45.52 26.69
C PRO A 72 -4.67 44.44 25.91
N GLY A 73 -4.88 44.42 24.61
CA GLY A 73 -4.08 43.71 23.62
C GLY A 73 -4.11 44.49 22.31
N ILE A 74 -3.02 44.44 21.55
CA ILE A 74 -2.85 45.20 20.30
C ILE A 74 -2.49 44.27 19.14
N ILE A 75 -2.99 44.57 17.95
CA ILE A 75 -2.40 44.11 16.68
C ILE A 75 -1.76 45.33 15.99
N VAL A 76 -0.45 45.34 15.85
CA VAL A 76 0.24 46.29 14.96
C VAL A 76 0.24 45.70 13.56
N CYS A 77 -0.46 46.36 12.64
CA CYS A 77 -0.57 45.95 11.23
C CYS A 77 0.70 46.31 10.45
N GLU A 78 0.90 45.65 9.31
CA GLU A 78 1.95 46.03 8.36
C GLU A 78 1.58 47.35 7.67
N PRO A 79 2.54 48.25 7.42
CA PRO A 79 2.21 49.54 6.85
C PRO A 79 1.90 49.43 5.35
N ILE A 80 0.84 50.11 4.92
CA ILE A 80 0.50 50.27 3.49
C ILE A 80 1.55 51.17 2.85
N SER A 81 2.05 50.81 1.67
CA SER A 81 3.06 51.56 0.92
C SER A 81 2.49 52.02 -0.42
N THR A 82 2.46 53.33 -0.66
CA THR A 82 1.89 53.94 -1.88
C THR A 82 2.85 53.98 -3.08
N THR A 83 4.13 53.67 -2.87
CA THR A 83 5.20 54.01 -3.84
C THR A 83 5.57 52.90 -4.82
N GLY A 84 4.83 51.80 -4.85
CA GLY A 84 5.00 50.68 -5.81
C GLY A 84 6.31 49.88 -5.70
N ASN A 85 7.28 50.34 -4.91
CA ASN A 85 8.57 49.69 -4.74
C ASN A 85 8.48 48.56 -3.70
N ALA A 86 8.63 47.31 -4.14
CA ALA A 86 8.52 46.13 -3.29
C ALA A 86 9.54 46.09 -2.13
N ALA A 87 10.78 46.54 -2.34
CA ALA A 87 11.81 46.56 -1.30
C ALA A 87 11.52 47.64 -0.24
N PHE A 88 11.00 48.79 -0.67
CA PHE A 88 10.57 49.85 0.24
C PHE A 88 9.32 49.43 1.06
N GLY A 89 8.38 48.71 0.45
CA GLY A 89 7.26 48.08 1.15
C GLY A 89 7.72 47.01 2.15
N ALA A 90 8.68 46.16 1.79
CA ALA A 90 9.25 45.14 2.68
C ALA A 90 9.99 45.76 3.88
N PHE A 91 10.73 46.86 3.70
CA PHE A 91 11.29 47.64 4.81
C PHE A 91 10.19 48.08 5.82
N GLY A 92 9.06 48.59 5.32
CA GLY A 92 7.92 48.94 6.14
C GLY A 92 7.33 47.74 6.91
N VAL A 93 7.18 46.59 6.24
CA VAL A 93 6.73 45.33 6.87
C VAL A 93 7.65 44.93 8.04
N GLY A 94 8.98 44.97 7.84
CA GLY A 94 9.95 44.71 8.90
C GLY A 94 9.80 45.65 10.09
N CYS A 95 9.58 46.95 9.84
CA CYS A 95 9.32 47.94 10.88
C CYS A 95 8.05 47.61 11.69
N GLY A 96 6.92 47.33 11.02
CA GLY A 96 5.64 47.05 11.68
C GLY A 96 5.67 45.79 12.55
N ARG A 97 6.34 44.74 12.09
CA ARG A 97 6.49 43.49 12.86
C ARG A 97 7.41 43.67 14.07
N TRP A 98 8.46 44.48 13.97
CA TRP A 98 9.32 44.80 15.12
C TRP A 98 8.53 45.56 16.19
N LEU A 99 7.69 46.52 15.78
CA LEU A 99 6.76 47.21 16.67
C LEU A 99 5.78 46.23 17.33
N HIS A 100 5.22 45.27 16.57
CA HIS A 100 4.32 44.25 17.12
C HIS A 100 4.97 43.44 18.26
N VAL A 101 6.15 42.85 18.02
CA VAL A 101 6.86 42.04 19.03
C VAL A 101 7.25 42.87 20.27
N THR A 102 7.65 44.11 20.05
CA THR A 102 8.19 44.98 21.11
C THR A 102 7.08 45.61 21.96
N VAL A 103 5.97 46.03 21.35
CA VAL A 103 4.80 46.56 22.06
C VAL A 103 3.98 45.41 22.65
N GLY A 104 3.71 44.35 21.90
CA GLY A 104 2.92 43.21 22.38
C GLY A 104 3.56 42.45 23.55
N GLY A 105 4.89 42.44 23.63
CA GLY A 105 5.64 41.74 24.68
C GLY A 105 5.55 42.32 26.10
N GLN A 106 4.84 43.43 26.32
CA GLN A 106 4.63 44.01 27.66
C GLN A 106 3.63 43.16 28.46
N GLY A 107 3.97 42.80 29.70
CA GLY A 107 3.11 41.93 30.54
C GLY A 107 1.76 42.54 30.92
N GLU A 108 1.62 43.86 30.83
CA GLU A 108 0.36 44.60 30.96
C GLU A 108 -0.59 44.39 29.76
N LEU A 109 -0.09 43.98 28.59
CA LEU A 109 -0.86 43.80 27.35
C LEU A 109 -1.26 42.34 27.10
N GLY A 110 -1.88 41.71 28.10
CA GLY A 110 -2.13 40.26 28.12
C GLY A 110 -3.08 39.69 27.06
N LYS A 111 -3.76 40.54 26.27
CA LYS A 111 -4.63 40.11 25.15
C LYS A 111 -3.98 40.25 23.76
N THR A 112 -2.67 40.52 23.68
CA THR A 112 -1.98 40.59 22.39
C THR A 112 -2.00 39.21 21.71
N PRO A 113 -2.47 39.09 20.46
CA PRO A 113 -2.42 37.81 19.76
C PRO A 113 -1.00 37.39 19.43
N LEU A 114 -0.78 36.08 19.29
CA LEU A 114 0.46 35.49 18.80
C LEU A 114 0.44 35.43 17.26
N PHE A 115 1.61 35.49 16.63
CA PHE A 115 1.75 35.51 15.16
C PHE A 115 1.14 34.30 14.44
N PRO A 116 1.22 33.05 14.94
CA PRO A 116 0.49 31.93 14.38
C PRO A 116 -1.01 32.19 14.26
N TYR A 117 -1.63 32.87 15.23
CA TYR A 117 -3.06 33.19 15.20
C TYR A 117 -3.37 34.34 14.23
N ILE A 118 -2.44 35.29 14.07
CA ILE A 118 -2.58 36.41 13.13
C ILE A 118 -2.46 35.91 11.68
N ALA A 119 -1.44 35.10 11.38
CA ALA A 119 -1.25 34.47 10.08
C ALA A 119 -2.39 33.48 9.75
N TYR A 120 -2.93 32.80 10.78
CA TYR A 120 -4.12 31.98 10.64
C TYR A 120 -5.35 32.80 10.20
N ALA A 121 -5.62 33.93 10.86
CA ALA A 121 -6.71 34.82 10.49
C ALA A 121 -6.51 35.44 9.09
N GLU A 122 -5.27 35.77 8.70
CA GLU A 122 -4.93 36.21 7.34
C GLU A 122 -5.30 35.14 6.29
N HIS A 123 -4.91 33.87 6.53
CA HIS A 123 -5.20 32.75 5.64
C HIS A 123 -6.71 32.48 5.50
N GLU A 124 -7.45 32.36 6.62
CA GLU A 124 -8.91 32.11 6.60
C GLU A 124 -9.70 33.28 5.97
N LYS A 125 -9.17 34.51 6.03
CA LYS A 125 -9.74 35.67 5.33
C LYS A 125 -9.30 35.82 3.87
N GLN A 126 -8.39 34.96 3.40
CA GLN A 126 -7.75 35.05 2.09
C GLN A 126 -7.11 36.43 1.83
N TRP A 127 -6.62 37.08 2.89
CA TRP A 127 -5.88 38.33 2.76
C TRP A 127 -4.44 38.05 2.29
N PRO A 128 -3.85 38.90 1.44
CA PRO A 128 -2.53 38.64 0.87
C PRO A 128 -1.36 39.10 1.78
N ASN A 129 -1.66 39.82 2.87
CA ASN A 129 -0.75 40.34 3.90
C ASN A 129 -1.54 41.19 4.92
N LEU A 130 -0.91 41.53 6.04
CA LEU A 130 -1.45 42.39 7.10
C LEU A 130 -1.46 43.90 6.79
N ARG A 131 -1.40 44.32 5.51
CA ARG A 131 -1.54 45.74 5.12
C ARG A 131 -3.02 46.13 5.04
N LEU A 132 -3.67 46.05 6.20
CA LEU A 132 -5.13 46.12 6.33
C LEU A 132 -5.64 47.57 6.35
N SER A 133 -6.82 47.78 5.79
CA SER A 133 -7.63 48.98 6.06
C SER A 133 -8.01 49.03 7.55
N PRO A 134 -8.38 50.21 8.10
CA PRO A 134 -8.89 50.30 9.47
C PRO A 134 -10.06 49.35 9.74
N GLU A 135 -10.98 49.19 8.79
CA GLU A 135 -12.12 48.27 8.89
C GLU A 135 -11.66 46.80 9.05
N ASN A 136 -10.77 46.32 8.18
CA ASN A 136 -10.24 44.96 8.24
C ASN A 136 -9.36 44.75 9.49
N ALA A 137 -8.63 45.79 9.93
CA ALA A 137 -7.83 45.75 11.16
C ALA A 137 -8.72 45.61 12.40
N LEU A 138 -9.84 46.34 12.47
CA LEU A 138 -10.84 46.18 13.53
C LEU A 138 -11.49 44.79 13.48
N GLU A 139 -11.72 44.22 12.30
CA GLU A 139 -12.26 42.86 12.15
C GLU A 139 -11.31 41.79 12.73
N ILE A 140 -10.02 41.80 12.39
CA ILE A 140 -9.05 40.81 12.90
C ILE A 140 -8.83 40.95 14.41
N ALA A 141 -8.84 42.17 14.96
CA ALA A 141 -8.76 42.35 16.41
C ALA A 141 -9.97 41.75 17.13
N ASN A 142 -11.18 41.94 16.61
CA ASN A 142 -12.38 41.34 17.16
C ASN A 142 -12.36 39.79 17.07
N MET A 143 -11.81 39.21 15.99
CA MET A 143 -11.63 37.75 15.87
C MET A 143 -10.64 37.19 16.91
N LEU A 144 -9.49 37.85 17.09
CA LEU A 144 -8.40 37.36 17.95
C LEU A 144 -8.51 37.83 19.42
N GLY A 145 -9.58 38.55 19.77
CA GLY A 145 -9.80 39.09 21.11
C GLY A 145 -8.89 40.25 21.51
N ALA A 146 -8.21 40.88 20.54
CA ALA A 146 -7.43 42.09 20.77
C ALA A 146 -8.36 43.30 20.93
N THR A 147 -8.01 44.20 21.85
CA THR A 147 -8.79 45.41 22.16
C THR A 147 -8.45 46.60 21.28
N HIS A 148 -7.30 46.57 20.60
CA HIS A 148 -6.73 47.70 19.88
C HIS A 148 -6.04 47.25 18.60
N VAL A 149 -5.97 48.12 17.60
CA VAL A 149 -5.10 47.95 16.43
C VAL A 149 -4.33 49.21 16.12
N ALA A 150 -3.14 49.06 15.55
CA ALA A 150 -2.38 50.16 14.96
C ALA A 150 -2.21 49.94 13.46
N THR A 151 -2.86 50.76 12.63
CA THR A 151 -2.69 50.73 11.18
C THR A 151 -1.52 51.61 10.76
N GLY A 152 -0.68 51.09 9.86
CA GLY A 152 0.54 51.76 9.43
C GLY A 152 0.44 52.30 8.00
N HIS A 153 1.20 53.35 7.72
CA HIS A 153 1.41 53.88 6.38
C HIS A 153 2.88 54.27 6.18
N ILE A 154 3.44 53.99 5.00
CA ILE A 154 4.81 54.36 4.64
C ILE A 154 4.90 54.99 3.25
N GLU A 155 5.44 56.21 3.16
CA GLU A 155 5.53 56.99 1.92
C GLU A 155 6.95 57.46 1.61
N GLY A 156 7.18 57.84 0.34
CA GLY A 156 8.41 58.48 -0.11
C GLY A 156 9.46 57.53 -0.70
N THR A 157 10.72 57.75 -0.35
CA THR A 157 11.89 57.09 -0.94
C THR A 157 12.87 56.65 0.14
N PRO A 158 13.80 55.72 -0.12
CA PRO A 158 14.80 55.29 0.87
C PRO A 158 15.62 56.43 1.52
N ALA A 159 15.86 57.53 0.79
CA ALA A 159 16.58 58.71 1.27
C ALA A 159 15.68 59.74 1.99
N LYS A 160 14.37 59.73 1.73
CA LYS A 160 13.37 60.61 2.35
C LYS A 160 12.01 59.93 2.33
N CYS A 161 11.65 59.34 3.46
CA CYS A 161 10.41 58.62 3.71
C CYS A 161 9.75 59.08 5.01
N GLU A 162 8.46 58.75 5.13
CA GLU A 162 7.67 58.94 6.34
C GLU A 162 6.98 57.61 6.71
N LEU A 163 7.05 57.22 7.98
CA LEU A 163 6.33 56.10 8.58
C LEU A 163 5.36 56.66 9.62
N ALA A 164 4.07 56.41 9.43
CA ALA A 164 3.01 56.85 10.33
C ALA A 164 2.21 55.64 10.86
N TYR A 165 1.82 55.68 12.13
CA TYR A 165 0.90 54.70 12.73
C TYR A 165 -0.26 55.40 13.44
N GLN A 166 -1.50 55.03 13.08
CA GLN A 166 -2.71 55.45 13.78
C GLN A 166 -3.22 54.32 14.68
N LEU A 167 -3.55 54.64 15.92
CA LEU A 167 -4.08 53.70 16.91
C LEU A 167 -5.62 53.78 16.95
N TRP A 168 -6.28 52.62 17.10
CA TRP A 168 -7.74 52.48 17.08
C TRP A 168 -8.21 51.55 18.21
N GLU A 169 -9.38 51.84 18.78
CA GLU A 169 -10.08 50.94 19.70
C GLU A 169 -10.95 49.93 18.92
N ALA A 170 -10.71 48.63 19.11
CA ALA A 170 -11.53 47.57 18.50
C ALA A 170 -12.96 47.57 19.05
N THR A 171 -13.12 47.88 20.34
CA THR A 171 -14.40 47.97 21.06
C THR A 171 -15.08 49.34 20.93
N GLY A 172 -15.16 49.88 19.72
CA GLY A 172 -15.87 51.13 19.45
C GLY A 172 -15.54 51.80 18.13
N GLY A 173 -14.42 51.43 17.49
CA GLY A 173 -13.96 52.00 16.21
C GLY A 173 -13.38 53.41 16.33
N GLY A 174 -13.13 53.91 17.54
CA GLY A 174 -12.60 55.25 17.78
C GLY A 174 -11.09 55.36 17.53
N GLU A 175 -10.65 56.46 16.94
CA GLU A 175 -9.24 56.84 16.83
C GLU A 175 -8.67 57.27 18.19
N ILE A 176 -7.50 56.73 18.57
CA ILE A 176 -6.83 57.03 19.84
C ILE A 176 -5.66 57.99 19.62
N GLY A 177 -5.96 59.29 19.73
CA GLY A 177 -5.00 60.38 19.56
C GLY A 177 -4.52 60.53 18.12
N THR A 178 -3.60 61.46 17.89
CA THR A 178 -3.07 61.77 16.55
C THR A 178 -2.09 60.72 16.05
N PRO A 179 -1.90 60.56 14.72
CA PRO A 179 -0.94 59.62 14.17
C PRO A 179 0.47 59.81 14.75
N ILE A 180 1.17 58.70 15.00
CA ILE A 180 2.54 58.67 15.48
C ILE A 180 3.46 58.63 14.26
N VAL A 181 4.15 59.74 13.98
CA VAL A 181 4.91 59.94 12.74
C VAL A 181 6.42 59.98 12.99
N ALA A 182 7.19 59.34 12.12
CA ALA A 182 8.63 59.53 11.95
C ALA A 182 8.93 59.82 10.48
N ALA A 183 9.79 60.78 10.20
CA ALA A 183 10.20 61.15 8.84
C ALA A 183 11.72 61.38 8.77
N GLY A 184 12.34 61.01 7.65
CA GLY A 184 13.79 61.07 7.43
C GLY A 184 14.24 60.05 6.37
N SER A 185 15.50 59.64 6.39
CA SER A 185 15.95 58.46 5.65
C SER A 185 15.45 57.16 6.31
N GLN A 186 15.58 56.01 5.63
CA GLN A 186 15.27 54.72 6.27
C GLN A 186 16.07 54.49 7.57
N ALA A 187 17.31 54.99 7.67
CA ALA A 187 18.09 54.89 8.91
C ALA A 187 17.48 55.71 10.05
N ASP A 188 16.94 56.89 9.75
CA ASP A 188 16.22 57.73 10.73
C ASP A 188 14.90 57.09 11.17
N ILE A 189 14.19 56.41 10.25
CA ILE A 189 13.00 55.62 10.60
C ILE A 189 13.36 54.50 11.57
N VAL A 190 14.43 53.73 11.30
CA VAL A 190 14.90 52.66 12.21
C VAL A 190 15.28 53.23 13.58
N ALA A 191 16.02 54.35 13.63
CA ALA A 191 16.36 55.03 14.88
C ALA A 191 15.12 55.54 15.64
N ALA A 192 14.02 55.84 14.94
CA ALA A 192 12.77 56.30 15.53
C ALA A 192 11.85 55.15 16.03
N LEU A 193 12.03 53.89 15.62
CA LEU A 193 11.14 52.78 16.01
C LEU A 193 11.00 52.61 17.54
N PRO A 194 12.07 52.70 18.37
CA PRO A 194 11.93 52.64 19.84
C PRO A 194 11.05 53.76 20.41
N ARG A 195 11.05 54.96 19.80
CA ARG A 195 10.16 56.08 20.20
C ARG A 195 8.72 55.74 19.84
N ILE A 196 8.47 55.21 18.64
CA ILE A 196 7.11 54.81 18.19
C ILE A 196 6.56 53.70 19.09
N ALA A 197 7.36 52.68 19.41
CA ALA A 197 6.95 51.59 20.30
C ALA A 197 6.61 52.09 21.72
N ARG A 198 7.41 53.02 22.26
CA ARG A 198 7.16 53.63 23.57
C ARG A 198 5.86 54.45 23.58
N GLU A 199 5.63 55.26 22.55
CA GLU A 199 4.43 56.07 22.36
C GLU A 199 3.17 55.18 22.27
N LEU A 200 3.21 54.11 21.45
CA LEU A 200 2.13 53.11 21.36
C LEU A 200 1.84 52.46 22.71
N ALA A 201 2.85 51.96 23.42
CA ALA A 201 2.67 51.29 24.71
C ALA A 201 2.11 52.23 25.79
N VAL A 202 2.58 53.49 25.87
CA VAL A 202 2.05 54.48 26.81
C VAL A 202 0.59 54.81 26.52
N ARG A 203 0.19 54.95 25.24
CA ARG A 203 -1.22 55.18 24.85
C ARG A 203 -2.14 54.02 25.20
N LEU A 204 -1.61 52.79 25.25
CA LEU A 204 -2.32 51.60 25.72
C LEU A 204 -2.35 51.47 27.26
N GLY A 205 -1.78 52.43 28.00
CA GLY A 205 -1.77 52.44 29.46
C GLY A 205 -0.59 51.71 30.11
N VAL A 206 0.43 51.29 29.34
CA VAL A 206 1.65 50.71 29.90
C VAL A 206 2.48 51.83 30.55
N ALA A 207 2.52 51.88 31.88
CA ALA A 207 3.13 52.98 32.63
C ALA A 207 4.65 53.09 32.45
N ASN A 208 5.36 51.96 32.38
CA ASN A 208 6.83 51.89 32.25
C ASN A 208 7.22 50.85 31.19
N PRO A 209 7.03 51.13 29.89
CA PRO A 209 7.22 50.12 28.85
C PRO A 209 8.71 49.80 28.67
N PHE A 210 9.01 48.50 28.70
CA PHE A 210 10.31 47.91 28.46
C PHE A 210 10.54 47.82 26.94
N ILE A 211 11.15 48.86 26.40
CA ILE A 211 11.47 48.99 24.96
C ILE A 211 12.99 48.97 24.81
N PRO A 212 13.58 48.12 23.94
CA PRO A 212 15.01 48.14 23.63
C PRO A 212 15.47 49.55 23.20
N PRO A 213 16.68 50.00 23.59
CA PRO A 213 17.15 51.36 23.27
C PRO A 213 17.42 51.56 21.78
N ALA A 214 17.63 50.48 21.03
CA ALA A 214 17.81 50.46 19.59
C ALA A 214 17.24 49.17 18.99
N VAL A 215 17.06 49.16 17.67
CA VAL A 215 16.51 48.01 16.90
C VAL A 215 17.60 46.96 16.62
N ASN A 216 18.88 47.37 16.62
CA ASN A 216 20.08 46.56 16.39
C ASN A 216 20.16 45.83 15.03
N VAL A 217 19.36 46.27 14.05
CA VAL A 217 19.43 45.83 12.65
C VAL A 217 19.41 47.03 11.71
N THR A 218 20.06 46.89 10.57
CA THR A 218 20.11 47.88 9.49
C THR A 218 18.79 47.93 8.70
N PRO A 219 18.54 49.00 7.93
CA PRO A 219 17.41 49.05 7.00
C PRO A 219 17.37 47.86 6.01
N THR A 220 18.54 47.40 5.54
CA THR A 220 18.65 46.26 4.62
C THR A 220 18.27 44.94 5.30
N GLU A 221 18.71 44.72 6.54
CA GLU A 221 18.30 43.53 7.33
C GLU A 221 16.80 43.53 7.64
N LEU A 222 16.22 44.68 8.01
CA LEU A 222 14.76 44.82 8.17
C LEU A 222 13.99 44.59 6.86
N THR A 223 14.56 45.02 5.73
CA THR A 223 13.99 44.75 4.39
C THR A 223 14.00 43.26 4.09
N GLY A 224 15.12 42.57 4.34
CA GLY A 224 15.23 41.11 4.20
C GLY A 224 14.25 40.35 5.09
N ILE A 225 14.15 40.74 6.37
CA ILE A 225 13.17 40.23 7.32
C ILE A 225 11.73 40.45 6.83
N GLY A 226 11.42 41.62 6.27
CA GLY A 226 10.09 41.97 5.78
C GLY A 226 9.65 41.20 4.52
N TYR A 227 10.58 40.51 3.84
CA TYR A 227 10.25 39.58 2.76
C TYR A 227 9.89 38.17 3.24
N ILE A 228 10.22 37.80 4.48
CA ILE A 228 9.92 36.47 5.03
C ILE A 228 8.43 36.43 5.40
N PRO A 229 7.59 35.53 4.87
CA PRO A 229 6.21 35.36 5.34
C PRO A 229 6.19 34.85 6.79
N LEU A 230 5.16 35.15 7.57
CA LEU A 230 4.98 34.59 8.93
C LEU A 230 3.89 33.51 8.94
N GLY A 231 3.94 32.58 9.89
CA GLY A 231 2.95 31.52 10.11
C GLY A 231 2.79 30.45 9.02
N SER A 232 3.46 30.57 7.87
CA SER A 232 3.56 29.48 6.88
C SER A 232 4.67 28.49 7.26
N PRO A 233 4.53 27.17 7.04
CA PRO A 233 5.62 26.21 7.26
C PRO A 233 6.67 26.30 6.13
N PHE A 234 7.47 27.37 6.12
CA PHE A 234 8.65 27.49 5.26
C PHE A 234 9.91 27.00 6.00
N VAL A 235 10.74 26.23 5.30
CA VAL A 235 12.08 25.87 5.78
C VAL A 235 13.02 27.03 5.45
N LEU A 236 13.65 27.62 6.47
CA LEU A 236 14.69 28.62 6.27
C LEU A 236 15.89 27.99 5.54
N GLN A 237 16.41 28.65 4.50
CA GLN A 237 17.66 28.21 3.90
C GLN A 237 18.80 28.28 4.93
N PRO A 238 19.77 27.34 4.93
CA PRO A 238 20.80 27.25 5.96
C PRO A 238 21.57 28.56 6.21
N ASP A 239 21.89 29.31 5.16
CA ASP A 239 22.62 30.58 5.25
C ASP A 239 21.77 31.66 5.95
N TRP A 240 20.49 31.77 5.58
CA TRP A 240 19.55 32.70 6.21
C TRP A 240 19.29 32.34 7.67
N LYS A 241 19.18 31.04 7.98
CA LYS A 241 19.07 30.54 9.36
C LYS A 241 20.28 30.96 10.20
N GLN A 242 21.50 30.82 9.69
CA GLN A 242 22.71 31.24 10.42
C GLN A 242 22.77 32.76 10.60
N GLN A 243 22.42 33.55 9.58
CA GLN A 243 22.35 35.01 9.67
C GLN A 243 21.32 35.48 10.70
N LEU A 244 20.09 34.93 10.67
CA LEU A 244 19.06 35.22 11.65
C LEU A 244 19.45 34.76 13.06
N LEU A 245 20.08 33.59 13.20
CA LEU A 245 20.51 33.05 14.50
C LEU A 245 21.67 33.84 15.13
N ALA A 246 22.52 34.44 14.31
CA ALA A 246 23.50 35.43 14.77
C ALA A 246 22.81 36.71 15.25
N LYS A 247 21.75 37.16 14.56
CA LYS A 247 20.99 38.38 14.87
C LYS A 247 19.93 38.22 15.97
N ALA A 248 19.53 37.00 16.31
CA ALA A 248 18.50 36.70 17.30
C ALA A 248 18.81 37.24 18.71
N GLY A 249 20.09 37.26 19.09
CA GLY A 249 20.56 37.86 20.36
C GLY A 249 20.66 39.39 20.34
N GLU A 250 20.42 40.03 19.18
CA GLU A 250 20.49 41.49 19.00
C GLU A 250 19.09 42.08 18.73
N CYS A 251 18.24 41.36 17.99
CA CYS A 251 16.92 41.81 17.54
C CYS A 251 15.82 40.77 17.87
N PRO A 252 14.82 41.11 18.72
CA PRO A 252 13.70 40.22 19.07
C PRO A 252 12.93 39.66 17.87
N LEU A 253 12.75 40.46 16.81
CA LEU A 253 12.04 40.04 15.59
C LEU A 253 12.80 38.94 14.83
N ALA A 254 14.14 39.01 14.78
CA ALA A 254 14.94 37.96 14.14
C ALA A 254 14.82 36.63 14.90
N GLY A 255 14.75 36.70 16.23
CA GLY A 255 14.53 35.53 17.08
C GLY A 255 13.15 34.88 16.88
N LEU A 256 12.09 35.70 16.80
CA LEU A 256 10.73 35.22 16.53
C LEU A 256 10.64 34.43 15.21
N ILE A 257 11.27 34.90 14.14
CA ILE A 257 11.20 34.28 12.81
C ILE A 257 11.77 32.84 12.82
N ILE A 258 12.75 32.56 13.69
CA ILE A 258 13.32 31.22 13.87
C ILE A 258 12.37 30.32 14.68
N ILE A 259 11.57 30.89 15.59
CA ILE A 259 10.52 30.15 16.30
C ILE A 259 9.42 29.72 15.31
N GLU A 260 8.97 30.66 14.47
CA GLU A 260 7.94 30.46 13.45
C GLU A 260 8.34 29.43 12.36
N SER A 261 9.63 29.31 12.04
CA SER A 261 10.12 28.29 11.11
C SER A 261 10.11 26.85 11.68
N LYS A 262 9.51 26.63 12.86
CA LYS A 262 9.33 25.34 13.58
C LYS A 262 10.63 24.63 14.00
N GLU A 263 11.79 25.25 13.79
CA GLU A 263 13.11 24.68 14.12
C GLU A 263 13.60 25.07 15.52
N VAL A 264 12.68 25.08 16.50
CA VAL A 264 12.97 25.49 17.88
C VAL A 264 13.87 24.45 18.58
N THR A 265 15.02 24.88 19.09
CA THR A 265 15.98 24.10 19.88
C THR A 265 16.31 24.81 21.20
N PRO A 266 16.89 24.14 22.21
CA PRO A 266 17.33 24.81 23.45
C PRO A 266 18.30 25.96 23.22
N GLU A 267 19.19 25.85 22.22
CA GLU A 267 20.14 26.91 21.86
C GLU A 267 19.43 28.13 21.26
N VAL A 268 18.49 27.90 20.34
CA VAL A 268 17.65 28.97 19.77
C VAL A 268 16.90 29.68 20.88
N VAL A 269 16.21 28.95 21.76
CA VAL A 269 15.47 29.53 22.89
C VAL A 269 16.38 30.36 23.80
N GLY A 270 17.59 29.85 24.12
CA GLY A 270 18.60 30.59 24.88
C GLY A 270 19.01 31.91 24.22
N ARG A 271 19.28 31.93 22.91
CA ARG A 271 19.65 33.15 22.18
C ARG A 271 18.49 34.13 22.02
N VAL A 272 17.26 33.64 21.81
CA VAL A 272 16.06 34.48 21.58
C VAL A 272 15.55 35.13 22.86
N LEU A 273 15.66 34.44 24.01
CA LEU A 273 15.28 35.00 25.32
C LEU A 273 16.40 35.84 25.96
N ALA A 274 17.66 35.71 25.54
CA ALA A 274 18.78 36.48 26.10
C ALA A 274 18.56 38.02 26.15
N PRO A 275 17.93 38.69 25.16
CA PRO A 275 17.68 40.14 25.23
C PRO A 275 16.54 40.53 26.17
N SER A 276 15.58 39.63 26.42
CA SER A 276 14.39 39.90 27.23
C SER A 276 13.69 38.60 27.64
N VAL A 277 14.16 37.97 28.71
CA VAL A 277 13.56 36.74 29.27
C VAL A 277 12.10 36.92 29.72
N ASP A 278 11.67 38.16 29.91
CA ASP A 278 10.32 38.54 30.36
C ASP A 278 9.35 38.91 29.22
N ASN A 279 9.75 38.79 27.94
CA ASN A 279 8.87 39.13 26.82
C ASN A 279 7.76 38.08 26.66
N VAL A 280 6.53 38.44 27.02
CA VAL A 280 5.41 37.50 27.13
C VAL A 280 4.97 36.97 25.76
N VAL A 281 5.08 37.76 24.69
CA VAL A 281 4.83 37.26 23.32
C VAL A 281 5.84 36.18 22.98
N ILE A 282 7.15 36.43 23.11
CA ILE A 282 8.19 35.44 22.78
C ILE A 282 8.02 34.15 23.61
N LEU A 283 7.74 34.27 24.91
CA LEU A 283 7.42 33.11 25.77
C LEU A 283 6.17 32.36 25.30
N GLY A 284 5.14 33.09 24.82
CA GLY A 284 3.92 32.53 24.24
C GLY A 284 4.19 31.73 22.97
N GLU A 285 4.98 32.28 22.05
CA GLU A 285 5.34 31.63 20.77
C GLU A 285 6.14 30.35 21.00
N ILE A 286 7.12 30.39 21.92
CA ILE A 286 7.86 29.18 22.33
C ILE A 286 6.92 28.18 23.03
N GLY A 287 5.97 28.67 23.84
CA GLY A 287 4.97 27.87 24.53
C GLY A 287 4.04 27.11 23.58
N VAL A 288 3.57 27.77 22.51
CA VAL A 288 2.74 27.15 21.46
C VAL A 288 3.57 26.20 20.59
N ALA A 289 4.80 26.57 20.23
CA ALA A 289 5.65 25.76 19.37
C ALA A 289 6.23 24.51 20.05
N LYS A 290 6.86 24.67 21.23
CA LYS A 290 7.49 23.59 22.03
C LYS A 290 7.52 23.96 23.54
N PRO A 291 6.45 23.73 24.30
CA PRO A 291 6.36 24.18 25.71
C PRO A 291 7.39 23.50 26.63
N THR A 292 7.88 22.31 26.29
CA THR A 292 8.95 21.63 27.05
C THR A 292 10.27 22.41 27.08
N LEU A 293 10.54 23.26 26.09
CA LEU A 293 11.73 24.10 26.06
C LEU A 293 11.67 25.30 27.01
N LEU A 294 10.51 25.59 27.61
CA LEU A 294 10.36 26.64 28.63
C LEU A 294 10.74 26.18 30.04
N GLN A 295 10.96 24.89 30.28
CA GLN A 295 11.30 24.35 31.61
C GLN A 295 12.49 25.06 32.31
N PRO A 296 13.58 25.48 31.61
CA PRO A 296 14.66 26.25 32.25
C PRO A 296 14.25 27.63 32.75
N TYR A 297 13.11 28.16 32.29
CA TYR A 297 12.57 29.49 32.59
C TYR A 297 11.39 29.44 33.57
N ASP A 298 11.15 28.28 34.21
CA ASP A 298 10.01 28.05 35.11
C ASP A 298 9.92 29.08 36.24
N THR A 299 11.06 29.53 36.77
CA THR A 299 11.12 30.51 37.86
C THR A 299 10.66 31.89 37.38
N GLN A 300 11.10 32.31 36.19
CA GLN A 300 10.76 33.57 35.55
C GLN A 300 9.28 33.58 35.17
N ILE A 301 8.79 32.52 34.52
CA ILE A 301 7.37 32.36 34.19
C ILE A 301 6.51 32.41 35.46
N ASN A 302 6.92 31.75 36.55
CA ASN A 302 6.21 31.83 37.84
C ASN A 302 6.16 33.27 38.39
N GLN A 303 7.26 34.03 38.29
CA GLN A 303 7.31 35.43 38.73
C GLN A 303 6.41 36.32 37.86
N LEU A 304 6.37 36.10 36.55
CA LEU A 304 5.49 36.82 35.62
C LEU A 304 4.01 36.51 35.89
N VAL A 305 3.65 35.23 36.08
CA VAL A 305 2.30 34.80 36.46
C VAL A 305 1.88 35.41 37.81
N GLN A 306 2.78 35.50 38.79
CA GLN A 306 2.51 36.17 40.06
C GLN A 306 2.33 37.69 39.92
N LYS A 307 3.11 38.32 39.03
CA LYS A 307 3.05 39.77 38.76
C LYS A 307 1.80 40.16 37.96
N PHE A 308 1.37 39.30 37.04
CA PHE A 308 0.26 39.53 36.12
C PHE A 308 -0.73 38.33 36.14
N PRO A 309 -1.40 38.05 37.26
CA PRO A 309 -2.17 36.80 37.49
C PRO A 309 -3.45 36.67 36.65
N TYR A 310 -3.81 37.69 35.87
CA TYR A 310 -4.96 37.68 34.98
C TYR A 310 -4.56 37.90 33.50
N ASN A 311 -3.28 37.77 33.16
CA ASN A 311 -2.82 37.88 31.78
C ASN A 311 -3.15 36.58 31.01
N TYR A 312 -3.91 36.70 29.91
CA TYR A 312 -4.32 35.55 29.08
C TYR A 312 -3.13 34.77 28.51
N GLN A 313 -2.11 35.43 27.94
CA GLN A 313 -0.92 34.76 27.42
C GLN A 313 -0.19 33.96 28.52
N LEU A 314 0.00 34.55 29.70
CA LEU A 314 0.68 33.88 30.82
C LEU A 314 -0.14 32.70 31.39
N ALA A 315 -1.47 32.81 31.42
CA ALA A 315 -2.34 31.69 31.79
C ALA A 315 -2.25 30.54 30.77
N THR A 316 -2.22 30.84 29.47
CA THR A 316 -2.00 29.84 28.41
C THR A 316 -0.61 29.21 28.51
N ILE A 317 0.46 29.99 28.75
CA ILE A 317 1.83 29.48 28.93
C ILE A 317 1.91 28.55 30.14
N ASP A 318 1.32 28.92 31.29
CA ASP A 318 1.29 28.03 32.45
C ASP A 318 0.49 26.76 32.16
N GLY A 319 -0.66 26.86 31.50
CA GLY A 319 -1.46 25.70 31.09
C GLY A 319 -0.68 24.73 30.19
N LEU A 320 -0.05 25.23 29.12
CA LEU A 320 0.78 24.43 28.20
C LEU A 320 2.00 23.80 28.89
N ARG A 321 2.55 24.47 29.91
CA ARG A 321 3.56 23.88 30.81
C ARG A 321 2.96 22.80 31.71
N LYS A 322 1.79 23.00 32.32
CA LYS A 322 1.14 21.98 33.16
C LYS A 322 0.74 20.74 32.36
N ARG A 323 0.39 20.90 31.08
CA ARG A 323 0.20 19.83 30.11
C ARG A 323 1.45 18.94 29.98
N SER A 324 2.64 19.54 29.82
CA SER A 324 3.91 18.81 29.71
C SER A 324 4.41 18.22 31.04
N GLN A 325 3.91 18.71 32.17
CA GLN A 325 4.12 18.14 33.52
C GLN A 325 3.06 17.07 33.89
N GLU A 326 2.22 16.63 32.94
CA GLU A 326 1.09 15.69 33.12
C GLU A 326 0.09 16.08 34.22
N ASN A 327 0.05 17.36 34.61
CA ASN A 327 -0.76 17.85 35.71
C ASN A 327 -2.11 18.40 35.20
N ARG A 328 -2.99 17.51 34.72
CA ARG A 328 -4.28 17.87 34.11
C ARG A 328 -5.15 18.81 34.94
N LYS A 329 -5.15 18.64 36.27
CA LYS A 329 -5.97 19.49 37.15
C LYS A 329 -5.45 20.93 37.18
N ALA A 330 -4.13 21.12 37.17
CA ALA A 330 -3.53 22.45 37.09
C ALA A 330 -3.62 23.02 35.66
N GLU A 331 -3.48 22.17 34.63
CA GLU A 331 -3.69 22.52 33.23
C GLU A 331 -5.09 23.10 33.00
N ILE A 332 -6.15 22.38 33.39
CA ILE A 332 -7.54 22.85 33.25
C ILE A 332 -7.77 24.15 34.02
N ALA A 333 -7.28 24.27 35.27
CA ALA A 333 -7.44 25.49 36.04
C ALA A 333 -6.74 26.71 35.39
N ALA A 334 -5.59 26.51 34.75
CA ALA A 334 -4.89 27.55 34.00
C ALA A 334 -5.62 27.91 32.69
N MET A 335 -6.24 26.94 32.00
CA MET A 335 -7.03 27.22 30.79
C MET A 335 -8.40 27.83 31.10
N GLU A 336 -9.05 27.47 32.21
CA GLU A 336 -10.21 28.19 32.75
C GLU A 336 -9.85 29.64 33.07
N LEU A 337 -8.66 29.88 33.65
CA LEU A 337 -8.13 31.23 33.85
C LEU A 337 -7.89 31.96 32.52
N ALA A 338 -7.30 31.32 31.50
CA ALA A 338 -7.14 31.92 30.17
C ALA A 338 -8.50 32.33 29.56
N VAL A 339 -9.52 31.49 29.68
CA VAL A 339 -10.91 31.79 29.28
C VAL A 339 -11.52 32.93 30.09
N LEU A 340 -11.31 32.98 31.40
CA LEU A 340 -11.75 34.11 32.25
C LEU A 340 -11.12 35.43 31.80
N CYS A 341 -9.84 35.39 31.40
CA CYS A 341 -9.04 36.56 31.04
C CYS A 341 -9.33 37.07 29.62
N SER A 342 -9.68 36.19 28.67
CA SER A 342 -10.09 36.57 27.32
C SER A 342 -11.27 35.71 26.78
N PRO A 343 -12.49 35.88 27.32
CA PRO A 343 -13.65 35.02 27.01
C PRO A 343 -14.23 35.23 25.59
N GLY A 344 -13.75 36.25 24.88
CA GLY A 344 -14.07 36.52 23.48
C GLY A 344 -13.06 35.94 22.48
N ASN A 345 -11.88 35.50 22.93
CA ASN A 345 -10.88 34.86 22.08
C ASN A 345 -11.24 33.38 21.89
N SER A 346 -11.40 32.92 20.65
CA SER A 346 -11.70 31.52 20.33
C SER A 346 -10.61 30.56 20.83
N TRP A 347 -9.33 30.93 20.73
CA TRP A 347 -8.18 30.11 21.15
C TRP A 347 -8.18 29.79 22.64
N ALA A 348 -8.66 30.69 23.49
CA ALA A 348 -8.78 30.42 24.93
C ALA A 348 -9.71 29.22 25.19
N TRP A 349 -10.79 29.11 24.42
CA TRP A 349 -11.75 28.01 24.51
C TRP A 349 -11.23 26.71 23.92
N ILE A 350 -10.48 26.77 22.80
CA ILE A 350 -9.79 25.60 22.21
C ILE A 350 -8.80 25.01 23.22
N TYR A 351 -7.96 25.83 23.86
CA TYR A 351 -7.01 25.32 24.86
C TYR A 351 -7.67 24.73 26.11
N LEU A 352 -8.85 25.24 26.51
CA LEU A 352 -9.65 24.61 27.57
C LEU A 352 -10.25 23.27 27.10
N GLY A 353 -10.69 23.20 25.85
CA GLY A 353 -11.15 21.97 25.19
C GLY A 353 -10.08 20.88 25.15
N ASP A 354 -8.88 21.20 24.65
CA ASP A 354 -7.68 20.36 24.72
C ASP A 354 -7.45 19.82 26.14
N ALA A 355 -7.47 20.68 27.16
CA ALA A 355 -7.14 20.29 28.54
C ALA A 355 -8.17 19.29 29.10
N LEU A 356 -9.45 19.46 28.75
CA LEU A 356 -10.52 18.53 29.08
C LEU A 356 -10.41 17.22 28.28
N SER A 357 -10.01 17.29 27.01
CA SER A 357 -9.72 16.13 26.15
C SER A 357 -8.56 15.30 26.70
N ASN A 358 -7.44 15.94 27.06
CA ASN A 358 -6.27 15.32 27.68
C ASN A 358 -6.64 14.61 28.98
N GLN A 359 -7.46 15.23 29.85
CA GLN A 359 -7.94 14.57 31.07
C GLN A 359 -8.84 13.35 30.75
N ALA A 360 -9.65 13.42 29.70
CA ALA A 360 -10.47 12.29 29.28
C ALA A 360 -9.63 11.16 28.67
N GLU A 361 -8.56 11.46 27.92
CA GLU A 361 -7.60 10.45 27.43
C GLU A 361 -6.83 9.80 28.58
N ASP A 362 -6.35 10.55 29.59
CA ASP A 362 -5.68 9.97 30.77
C ASP A 362 -6.55 8.96 31.53
N ILE A 363 -7.88 9.17 31.54
CA ILE A 363 -8.85 8.21 32.08
C ILE A 363 -9.01 7.01 31.14
N ARG A 364 -9.16 7.24 29.83
CA ARG A 364 -9.31 6.14 28.85
C ARG A 364 -8.04 5.29 28.74
N LYS A 365 -6.85 5.88 28.76
CA LYS A 365 -5.55 5.23 28.47
C LYS A 365 -5.59 4.45 27.17
N SER A 366 -6.20 5.04 26.14
CA SER A 366 -6.47 4.46 24.83
C SER A 366 -7.23 3.12 24.82
N ARG A 367 -7.83 2.72 25.95
CA ARG A 367 -8.69 1.53 26.08
C ARG A 367 -9.99 1.71 25.30
N ILE A 368 -10.53 0.59 24.81
CA ILE A 368 -11.86 0.55 24.17
C ILE A 368 -12.99 0.56 25.21
N ALA A 369 -14.20 0.94 24.80
CA ALA A 369 -15.35 1.14 25.70
C ALA A 369 -15.62 -0.01 26.70
N GLY A 370 -15.47 -1.28 26.26
CA GLY A 370 -15.65 -2.47 27.11
C GLY A 370 -14.53 -2.74 28.13
N GLN A 371 -13.47 -1.95 28.14
CA GLN A 371 -12.33 -2.02 29.08
C GLN A 371 -12.30 -0.83 30.06
N ILE A 372 -13.31 0.05 30.00
CA ILE A 372 -13.49 1.21 30.88
C ILE A 372 -14.52 0.83 31.94
N THR A 373 -14.18 1.02 33.21
CA THR A 373 -15.06 0.71 34.34
C THR A 373 -16.21 1.71 34.49
N ASP A 374 -17.30 1.32 35.16
CA ASP A 374 -18.44 2.20 35.41
C ASP A 374 -18.05 3.50 36.16
N ALA A 375 -17.04 3.44 37.04
CA ALA A 375 -16.52 4.60 37.77
C ALA A 375 -15.72 5.56 36.87
N GLU A 376 -14.97 5.02 35.91
CA GLU A 376 -14.28 5.80 34.89
C GLU A 376 -15.28 6.42 33.92
N TRP A 377 -16.30 5.67 33.48
CA TRP A 377 -17.43 6.19 32.70
C TRP A 377 -18.19 7.30 33.42
N ALA A 378 -18.45 7.18 34.72
CA ALA A 378 -19.06 8.23 35.53
C ALA A 378 -18.21 9.52 35.65
N SER A 379 -16.91 9.43 35.35
CA SER A 379 -16.00 10.57 35.27
C SER A 379 -15.98 11.16 33.85
N LEU A 380 -15.88 10.32 32.82
CA LEU A 380 -15.94 10.72 31.41
C LEU A 380 -17.26 11.42 31.05
N ASN A 381 -18.39 10.90 31.55
CA ASN A 381 -19.72 11.48 31.36
C ASN A 381 -19.90 12.88 32.00
N LYS A 382 -18.94 13.33 32.84
CA LYS A 382 -18.88 14.71 33.33
C LYS A 382 -17.96 15.59 32.48
N LEU A 383 -16.91 15.02 31.88
CA LEU A 383 -15.92 15.74 31.09
C LEU A 383 -16.38 16.00 29.66
N TYR A 384 -16.96 15.01 28.97
CA TYR A 384 -17.39 15.15 27.57
C TYR A 384 -18.39 16.30 27.32
N PRO A 385 -19.38 16.56 28.20
CA PRO A 385 -20.25 17.72 28.04
C PRO A 385 -19.53 19.07 28.22
N LEU A 386 -18.50 19.11 29.08
CA LEU A 386 -17.69 20.33 29.29
C LEU A 386 -16.80 20.59 28.08
N TRP A 387 -16.10 19.55 27.60
CA TRP A 387 -15.27 19.61 26.41
C TRP A 387 -16.09 20.07 25.20
N GLN A 388 -17.21 19.40 24.90
CA GLN A 388 -18.07 19.79 23.79
C GLN A 388 -18.59 21.23 23.93
N ALA A 389 -18.92 21.68 25.15
CA ALA A 389 -19.36 23.05 25.39
C ALA A 389 -18.25 24.09 25.17
N ALA A 390 -16.98 23.76 25.44
CA ALA A 390 -15.83 24.64 25.16
C ALA A 390 -15.64 24.81 23.64
N GLU A 391 -15.60 23.71 22.87
CA GLU A 391 -15.45 23.79 21.40
C GLU A 391 -16.67 24.43 20.72
N THR A 392 -17.88 24.18 21.26
CA THR A 392 -19.10 24.87 20.82
C THR A 392 -19.01 26.38 21.05
N ARG A 393 -18.26 26.82 22.06
CA ARG A 393 -18.03 28.24 22.33
C ARG A 393 -16.93 28.82 21.44
N ALA A 394 -15.85 28.08 21.19
CA ALA A 394 -14.81 28.46 20.24
C ALA A 394 -15.39 28.73 18.83
N THR A 395 -16.16 27.78 18.29
CA THR A 395 -16.82 27.87 16.97
C THR A 395 -17.92 28.94 16.88
N GLN A 396 -18.50 29.37 18.02
CA GLN A 396 -19.42 30.51 18.07
C GLN A 396 -18.72 31.86 17.99
N LEU A 397 -17.53 31.97 18.58
CA LEU A 397 -16.70 33.17 18.58
C LEU A 397 -16.01 33.36 17.24
N ASP A 398 -15.40 32.29 16.72
CA ASP A 398 -14.79 32.26 15.41
C ASP A 398 -15.38 31.12 14.56
N LYS A 399 -16.24 31.51 13.61
CA LYS A 399 -16.90 30.59 12.68
C LYS A 399 -16.00 30.14 11.53
N LEU A 400 -14.87 30.82 11.32
CA LEU A 400 -13.89 30.48 10.30
C LEU A 400 -12.78 29.57 10.87
N ASN A 401 -12.73 29.35 12.19
CA ASN A 401 -11.71 28.50 12.78
C ASN A 401 -11.92 27.01 12.45
N SER A 402 -11.26 26.52 11.39
CA SER A 402 -11.32 25.14 10.90
C SER A 402 -10.85 24.10 11.91
N TRP A 403 -9.93 24.46 12.82
CA TRP A 403 -9.50 23.56 13.91
C TRP A 403 -10.57 23.45 15.00
N ALA A 404 -11.14 24.57 15.47
CA ALA A 404 -12.23 24.56 16.43
C ALA A 404 -13.45 23.73 15.95
N TRP A 405 -13.72 23.71 14.65
CA TRP A 405 -14.74 22.82 14.07
C TRP A 405 -14.33 21.34 14.07
N ALA A 406 -13.05 21.01 13.86
CA ALA A 406 -12.55 19.63 13.97
C ALA A 406 -12.54 19.15 15.43
N ASP A 407 -12.16 20.01 16.37
CA ASP A 407 -12.15 19.71 17.80
C ASP A 407 -13.58 19.57 18.34
N LEU A 408 -14.52 20.42 17.89
CA LEU A 408 -15.95 20.23 18.15
C LEU A 408 -16.49 18.90 17.60
N ALA A 409 -16.05 18.48 16.40
CA ALA A 409 -16.45 17.19 15.84
C ALA A 409 -15.99 16.02 16.73
N THR A 410 -14.75 16.11 17.21
CA THR A 410 -14.16 15.19 18.20
C THR A 410 -14.96 15.16 19.50
N ALA A 411 -15.12 16.30 20.15
CA ALA A 411 -15.81 16.42 21.43
C ALA A 411 -17.27 15.95 21.36
N ALA A 412 -17.98 16.26 20.28
CA ALA A 412 -19.35 15.82 20.05
C ALA A 412 -19.46 14.31 19.81
N THR A 413 -18.48 13.69 19.14
CA THR A 413 -18.41 12.22 18.98
C THR A 413 -18.28 11.53 20.33
N PHE A 414 -17.33 11.95 21.16
CA PHE A 414 -17.13 11.40 22.50
C PHE A 414 -18.34 11.63 23.42
N ASN A 415 -19.04 12.76 23.28
CA ASN A 415 -20.29 13.05 23.99
C ASN A 415 -21.55 12.41 23.35
N SER A 416 -21.38 11.46 22.43
CA SER A 416 -22.47 10.74 21.73
C SER A 416 -23.50 11.64 21.05
N ASN A 417 -23.05 12.77 20.48
CA ASN A 417 -23.86 13.80 19.85
C ASN A 417 -23.57 13.86 18.34
N SER A 418 -23.84 12.75 17.64
CA SER A 418 -23.44 12.56 16.23
C SER A 418 -23.95 13.63 15.28
N ARG A 419 -25.12 14.24 15.56
CA ARG A 419 -25.63 15.37 14.76
C ARG A 419 -24.72 16.60 14.81
N ILE A 420 -24.12 16.91 15.96
CA ILE A 420 -23.16 18.02 16.06
C ILE A 420 -21.81 17.59 15.51
N ALA A 421 -21.40 16.34 15.74
CA ALA A 421 -20.15 15.80 15.22
C ALA A 421 -20.07 15.86 13.68
N ASP A 422 -21.10 15.34 13.00
CA ASP A 422 -21.27 15.34 11.54
C ASP A 422 -21.25 16.77 10.98
N ALA A 423 -22.05 17.67 11.55
CA ALA A 423 -22.11 19.07 11.11
C ALA A 423 -20.78 19.81 11.29
N ALA A 424 -20.06 19.53 12.38
CA ALA A 424 -18.79 20.17 12.68
C ALA A 424 -17.65 19.64 11.80
N LEU A 425 -17.60 18.31 11.56
CA LEU A 425 -16.62 17.69 10.66
C LEU A 425 -16.72 18.25 9.25
N TRP A 426 -17.92 18.29 8.67
CA TRP A 426 -18.11 18.85 7.32
C TRP A 426 -17.78 20.34 7.27
N LYS A 427 -18.01 21.09 8.35
CA LYS A 427 -17.63 22.52 8.40
C LYS A 427 -16.12 22.73 8.49
N ALA A 428 -15.41 21.89 9.24
CA ALA A 428 -13.95 21.89 9.29
C ALA A 428 -13.34 21.61 7.91
N LEU A 429 -13.87 20.61 7.19
CA LEU A 429 -13.43 20.25 5.83
C LEU A 429 -13.81 21.28 4.76
N GLU A 430 -14.92 22.01 4.94
CA GLU A 430 -15.32 23.12 4.07
C GLU A 430 -14.34 24.30 4.18
N LEU A 431 -13.89 24.60 5.40
CA LEU A 431 -12.97 25.72 5.68
C LEU A 431 -11.52 25.38 5.32
N ASN A 432 -11.04 24.19 5.70
CA ASN A 432 -9.68 23.74 5.43
C ASN A 432 -9.63 22.32 4.83
N PRO A 433 -9.77 22.20 3.50
CA PRO A 433 -9.67 20.92 2.80
C PRO A 433 -8.24 20.37 2.71
N TYR A 434 -7.23 21.06 3.26
CA TYR A 434 -5.84 20.59 3.28
C TYR A 434 -5.40 20.05 4.66
N ASN A 435 -6.34 19.91 5.61
CA ASN A 435 -6.06 19.34 6.93
C ASN A 435 -6.19 17.80 6.93
N ALA A 436 -5.05 17.12 6.86
CA ALA A 436 -4.97 15.66 6.86
C ALA A 436 -5.60 15.01 8.11
N SER A 437 -5.42 15.64 9.27
CA SER A 437 -5.91 15.12 10.56
C SER A 437 -7.43 15.13 10.62
N THR A 438 -8.09 16.15 10.04
CA THR A 438 -9.55 16.22 9.98
C THR A 438 -10.14 15.08 9.14
N TYR A 439 -9.50 14.71 8.02
CA TYR A 439 -9.92 13.54 7.24
C TYR A 439 -9.69 12.23 7.98
N SER A 440 -8.49 12.02 8.53
CA SER A 440 -8.14 10.82 9.32
C SER A 440 -9.16 10.58 10.45
N TRP A 441 -9.48 11.64 11.18
CA TRP A 441 -10.45 11.55 12.26
C TRP A 441 -11.89 11.37 11.75
N GLY A 442 -12.27 12.01 10.65
CA GLY A 442 -13.57 11.77 10.00
C GLY A 442 -13.78 10.32 9.54
N LEU A 443 -12.72 9.63 9.11
CA LEU A 443 -12.77 8.19 8.80
C LEU A 443 -13.02 7.37 10.07
N GLN A 444 -12.29 7.64 11.15
CA GLN A 444 -12.48 6.95 12.42
C GLN A 444 -13.89 7.21 13.00
N MET A 445 -14.42 8.42 12.88
CA MET A 445 -15.72 8.83 13.43
C MET A 445 -16.91 8.04 12.88
N TYR A 446 -16.87 7.62 11.61
CA TYR A 446 -17.96 6.86 10.98
C TYR A 446 -17.75 5.34 10.94
N GLN A 447 -16.65 4.83 11.51
CA GLN A 447 -16.45 3.38 11.65
C GLN A 447 -17.48 2.75 12.63
N PRO A 448 -17.68 1.42 12.57
CA PRO A 448 -18.62 0.69 13.45
C PRO A 448 -18.38 0.84 14.96
N LYS A 449 -17.22 1.38 15.35
CA LYS A 449 -16.86 1.69 16.74
C LYS A 449 -17.57 2.93 17.31
N TRP A 450 -18.12 3.80 16.46
CA TRP A 450 -18.60 5.13 16.84
C TRP A 450 -20.03 5.45 16.34
N ASP A 451 -20.20 5.91 15.09
CA ASP A 451 -21.52 6.27 14.50
C ASP A 451 -22.09 5.18 13.58
N ASP A 452 -21.27 4.23 13.12
CA ASP A 452 -21.63 3.12 12.20
C ASP A 452 -22.42 3.57 10.95
N ASP A 453 -21.87 4.55 10.21
CA ASP A 453 -22.48 5.09 8.99
C ASP A 453 -21.55 4.87 7.77
N PRO A 454 -21.68 3.73 7.06
CA PRO A 454 -20.87 3.44 5.89
C PRO A 454 -21.00 4.49 4.77
N ALA A 455 -22.17 5.13 4.62
CA ALA A 455 -22.36 6.12 3.55
C ALA A 455 -21.57 7.41 3.83
N LYS A 456 -21.51 7.87 5.08
CA LYS A 456 -20.66 9.00 5.48
C LYS A 456 -19.18 8.63 5.50
N LEU A 457 -18.84 7.42 5.95
CA LEU A 457 -17.48 6.89 5.94
C LEU A 457 -16.88 6.91 4.52
N LEU A 458 -17.62 6.39 3.53
CA LEU A 458 -17.26 6.46 2.11
C LEU A 458 -17.11 7.90 1.63
N LYS A 459 -18.04 8.78 1.99
CA LYS A 459 -18.04 10.19 1.58
C LYS A 459 -16.82 10.97 2.12
N VAL A 460 -16.34 10.68 3.33
CA VAL A 460 -15.09 11.25 3.86
C VAL A 460 -13.88 10.70 3.10
N ALA A 461 -13.84 9.40 2.84
CA ALA A 461 -12.76 8.75 2.09
C ALA A 461 -12.62 9.31 0.67
N GLU A 462 -13.72 9.49 -0.06
CA GLU A 462 -13.73 10.18 -1.35
C GLU A 462 -13.29 11.65 -1.26
N ALA A 463 -13.69 12.36 -0.21
CA ALA A 463 -13.34 13.76 -0.03
C ALA A 463 -11.82 13.93 0.25
N ALA A 464 -11.24 13.05 1.08
CA ALA A 464 -9.81 13.00 1.36
C ALA A 464 -9.00 12.72 0.08
N ALA A 465 -9.47 11.75 -0.71
CA ALA A 465 -8.85 11.35 -1.96
C ALA A 465 -8.82 12.46 -3.02
N LYS A 466 -9.91 13.24 -3.14
CA LYS A 466 -10.02 14.36 -4.10
C LYS A 466 -8.96 15.45 -3.87
N GLN A 467 -8.43 15.57 -2.66
CA GLN A 467 -7.37 16.55 -2.32
C GLN A 467 -5.96 16.09 -2.66
N ARG A 468 -5.79 14.81 -3.06
CA ARG A 468 -4.51 14.08 -3.15
C ARG A 468 -3.87 13.92 -1.77
N PHE A 469 -3.47 12.70 -1.42
CA PHE A 469 -3.23 12.36 -0.01
C PHE A 469 -2.14 13.22 0.61
N LEU A 470 -2.55 13.97 1.63
CA LEU A 470 -1.74 14.97 2.31
C LEU A 470 -0.62 14.34 3.16
N THR A 471 -0.79 13.08 3.57
CA THR A 471 0.22 12.26 4.24
C THR A 471 0.11 10.80 3.81
N PRO A 472 1.20 10.00 3.88
CA PRO A 472 1.15 8.56 3.63
C PRO A 472 0.24 7.80 4.62
N THR A 473 0.13 8.27 5.86
CA THR A 473 -0.76 7.68 6.88
C THR A 473 -2.23 7.83 6.47
N LEU A 474 -2.65 9.03 6.04
CA LEU A 474 -4.00 9.25 5.54
C LEU A 474 -4.26 8.44 4.26
N ALA A 475 -3.25 8.28 3.40
CA ALA A 475 -3.33 7.43 2.22
C ALA A 475 -3.68 5.98 2.60
N TYR A 476 -3.03 5.43 3.64
CA TYR A 476 -3.34 4.09 4.16
C TYR A 476 -4.76 3.98 4.72
N GLU A 477 -5.19 4.93 5.57
CA GLU A 477 -6.52 4.90 6.19
C GLU A 477 -7.65 5.02 5.17
N VAL A 478 -7.51 5.91 4.17
CA VAL A 478 -8.49 6.04 3.08
C VAL A 478 -8.54 4.77 2.25
N VAL A 479 -7.39 4.19 1.92
CA VAL A 479 -7.29 2.92 1.17
C VAL A 479 -8.03 1.80 1.89
N ASP A 480 -7.73 1.59 3.17
CA ASP A 480 -8.33 0.54 3.99
C ASP A 480 -9.86 0.71 4.11
N VAL A 481 -10.33 1.94 4.32
CA VAL A 481 -11.77 2.25 4.33
C VAL A 481 -12.42 1.94 2.99
N LEU A 482 -11.86 2.41 1.87
CA LEU A 482 -12.44 2.22 0.53
C LEU A 482 -12.49 0.75 0.09
N GLN A 483 -11.58 -0.08 0.59
CA GLN A 483 -11.53 -1.51 0.27
C GLN A 483 -12.58 -2.36 1.00
N ASN A 484 -13.20 -1.82 2.04
CA ASN A 484 -14.32 -2.45 2.72
C ASN A 484 -15.68 -2.15 2.05
N PHE A 485 -15.73 -1.30 1.02
CA PHE A 485 -16.94 -1.07 0.22
C PHE A 485 -16.97 -1.99 -0.99
N THR A 486 -18.01 -2.83 -1.07
CA THR A 486 -18.17 -3.83 -2.14
C THR A 486 -18.47 -3.25 -3.52
N GLU A 487 -18.87 -1.98 -3.61
CA GLU A 487 -19.11 -1.28 -4.89
C GLU A 487 -17.85 -0.54 -5.37
N VAL A 488 -16.94 -1.37 -5.89
CA VAL A 488 -15.84 -1.18 -6.85
C VAL A 488 -15.93 -0.08 -7.94
N THR A 489 -16.14 1.21 -7.72
CA THR A 489 -16.17 2.17 -8.85
C THR A 489 -14.78 2.45 -9.47
N ASP A 490 -14.72 2.78 -10.78
CA ASP A 490 -13.50 3.26 -11.45
C ASP A 490 -12.81 4.42 -10.69
N HIS A 491 -13.62 5.30 -10.09
CA HIS A 491 -13.12 6.42 -9.29
C HIS A 491 -12.43 5.91 -8.02
N THR A 492 -13.06 4.95 -7.32
CA THR A 492 -12.49 4.28 -6.14
C THR A 492 -11.16 3.58 -6.45
N GLN A 493 -11.04 2.91 -7.60
CA GLN A 493 -9.78 2.28 -8.02
C GLN A 493 -8.67 3.30 -8.30
N GLN A 494 -8.97 4.38 -9.05
CA GLN A 494 -8.00 5.45 -9.33
C GLN A 494 -7.50 6.12 -8.04
N ILE A 495 -8.38 6.25 -7.05
CA ILE A 495 -8.08 6.79 -5.73
C ILE A 495 -7.12 5.88 -4.95
N ILE A 496 -7.41 4.57 -4.88
CA ILE A 496 -6.53 3.58 -4.24
C ILE A 496 -5.15 3.57 -4.92
N MET A 497 -5.09 3.69 -6.24
CA MET A 497 -3.84 3.75 -7.01
C MET A 497 -2.97 4.97 -6.68
N LEU A 498 -3.58 6.15 -6.50
CA LEU A 498 -2.86 7.37 -6.14
C LEU A 498 -2.25 7.29 -4.73
N ALA A 499 -2.92 6.61 -3.79
CA ALA A 499 -2.42 6.41 -2.44
C ALA A 499 -1.17 5.53 -2.40
N LEU A 500 -1.20 4.40 -3.13
CA LEU A 500 -0.08 3.47 -3.21
C LEU A 500 1.16 4.12 -3.84
N GLY A 501 0.98 4.95 -4.87
CA GLY A 501 2.10 5.69 -5.50
C GLY A 501 2.81 6.68 -4.57
N GLN A 502 2.09 7.30 -3.62
CA GLN A 502 2.67 8.17 -2.59
C GLN A 502 3.29 7.39 -1.43
N LEU A 503 2.70 6.26 -1.01
CA LEU A 503 3.27 5.36 0.00
C LEU A 503 4.64 4.80 -0.40
N LEU A 504 4.87 4.60 -1.70
CA LEU A 504 6.13 4.09 -2.27
C LEU A 504 7.18 5.17 -2.56
N GLY A 505 6.94 6.44 -2.19
CA GLY A 505 7.93 7.52 -2.26
C GLY A 505 8.31 7.98 -3.66
N SER A 506 7.50 7.68 -4.68
CA SER A 506 7.79 8.02 -6.08
C SER A 506 7.25 9.41 -6.46
N ASN A 507 8.13 10.37 -6.75
CA ASN A 507 7.79 11.66 -7.38
C ASN A 507 7.48 11.49 -8.88
N LEU A 508 6.66 10.50 -9.24
CA LEU A 508 6.27 10.18 -10.61
C LEU A 508 4.91 10.79 -10.92
N THR A 509 4.93 11.97 -11.52
CA THR A 509 3.71 12.73 -11.87
C THR A 509 2.85 12.01 -12.91
N ASP A 510 1.54 11.91 -12.62
CA ASP A 510 0.43 11.51 -13.51
C ASP A 510 0.50 10.10 -14.18
N PRO A 511 -0.48 9.20 -13.95
CA PRO A 511 -0.58 7.93 -14.69
C PRO A 511 -0.94 8.08 -16.19
N ARG A 512 -1.07 9.30 -16.71
CA ARG A 512 -1.37 9.59 -18.14
C ARG A 512 -0.14 9.77 -19.03
N SER A 513 1.10 9.70 -18.51
CA SER A 513 2.32 9.94 -19.31
C SER A 513 2.73 8.77 -20.22
N SER A 514 2.35 7.54 -19.86
CA SER A 514 2.61 6.34 -20.66
C SER A 514 2.09 6.46 -22.09
N GLY A 515 3.01 6.30 -23.04
CA GLY A 515 2.75 6.47 -24.47
C GLY A 515 1.61 5.60 -25.02
N PRO A 516 1.15 5.89 -26.25
CA PRO A 516 0.09 5.12 -26.89
C PRO A 516 0.44 3.64 -27.05
N GLY A 517 -0.56 2.80 -27.29
CA GLY A 517 -0.37 1.40 -27.68
C GLY A 517 -1.18 1.09 -28.92
N VAL A 518 -0.64 0.26 -29.83
CA VAL A 518 -1.32 -0.09 -31.08
C VAL A 518 -1.47 -1.61 -31.23
N LEU A 519 -2.66 -2.05 -31.63
CA LEU A 519 -2.91 -3.42 -32.07
C LEU A 519 -3.07 -3.42 -33.61
N ILE A 520 -2.15 -4.05 -34.34
CA ILE A 520 -2.18 -4.10 -35.81
C ILE A 520 -2.70 -5.46 -36.28
N CYS A 521 -3.99 -5.54 -36.60
CA CYS A 521 -4.67 -6.78 -36.97
C CYS A 521 -4.19 -7.34 -38.32
N GLU A 522 -4.25 -8.67 -38.48
CA GLU A 522 -3.94 -9.33 -39.75
C GLU A 522 -4.97 -8.92 -40.84
N PRO A 523 -4.55 -8.67 -42.10
CA PRO A 523 -5.45 -8.12 -43.10
C PRO A 523 -6.43 -9.16 -43.64
N VAL A 524 -7.70 -8.74 -43.77
CA VAL A 524 -8.78 -9.58 -44.31
C VAL A 524 -8.76 -9.58 -45.85
N ALA A 525 -8.93 -10.74 -46.49
CA ALA A 525 -9.15 -10.81 -47.94
C ALA A 525 -10.52 -10.21 -48.32
N ALA A 526 -10.55 -9.31 -49.30
CA ALA A 526 -11.76 -8.62 -49.72
C ALA A 526 -12.87 -9.55 -50.26
N GLN A 527 -14.11 -9.39 -49.78
CA GLN A 527 -15.25 -10.18 -50.27
C GLN A 527 -16.14 -9.50 -51.34
N SER A 528 -16.15 -8.16 -51.43
CA SER A 528 -17.32 -7.44 -51.99
C SER A 528 -17.11 -6.53 -53.21
N THR A 529 -15.88 -6.19 -53.66
CA THR A 529 -15.68 -5.12 -54.66
C THR A 529 -14.56 -5.33 -55.70
N GLY A 530 -13.84 -6.45 -55.70
CA GLY A 530 -12.72 -6.67 -56.62
C GLY A 530 -12.19 -8.12 -56.58
N VAL A 531 -11.21 -8.42 -57.45
CA VAL A 531 -10.60 -9.77 -57.55
C VAL A 531 -10.16 -10.25 -56.16
N LYS A 532 -10.72 -11.38 -55.72
CA LYS A 532 -10.41 -11.99 -54.43
C LYS A 532 -8.92 -12.31 -54.36
N ALA A 533 -8.29 -11.96 -53.24
CA ALA A 533 -6.92 -12.35 -52.96
C ALA A 533 -6.78 -13.88 -53.03
N ASP A 534 -5.81 -14.36 -53.81
CA ASP A 534 -5.46 -15.78 -53.81
C ASP A 534 -4.79 -16.17 -52.48
N ALA A 535 -4.59 -17.48 -52.26
CA ALA A 535 -4.03 -17.98 -51.01
C ALA A 535 -2.62 -17.45 -50.71
N ASN A 536 -1.81 -17.20 -51.74
CA ASN A 536 -0.44 -16.70 -51.61
C ASN A 536 -0.42 -15.20 -51.30
N THR A 537 -1.28 -14.44 -51.96
CA THR A 537 -1.52 -13.02 -51.69
C THR A 537 -2.08 -12.80 -50.28
N THR A 538 -2.96 -13.69 -49.81
CA THR A 538 -3.48 -13.68 -48.44
C THR A 538 -2.36 -13.93 -47.41
N LYS A 539 -1.52 -14.96 -47.61
CA LYS A 539 -0.33 -15.24 -46.78
C LYS A 539 0.63 -14.05 -46.77
N PHE A 540 0.93 -13.47 -47.93
CA PHE A 540 1.77 -12.27 -48.05
C PHE A 540 1.21 -11.08 -47.24
N GLY A 541 -0.10 -10.82 -47.33
CA GLY A 541 -0.76 -9.80 -46.52
C GLY A 541 -0.63 -10.05 -45.01
N ILE A 542 -0.83 -11.29 -44.56
CA ILE A 542 -0.61 -11.70 -43.17
C ILE A 542 0.83 -11.38 -42.74
N GLY A 543 1.84 -11.78 -43.54
CA GLY A 543 3.24 -11.42 -43.29
C GLY A 543 3.48 -9.91 -43.15
N CYS A 544 2.89 -9.12 -44.06
CA CYS A 544 2.98 -7.65 -44.01
C CYS A 544 2.39 -7.07 -42.71
N GLY A 545 1.22 -7.54 -42.26
CA GLY A 545 0.61 -7.06 -41.02
C GLY A 545 1.43 -7.35 -39.77
N ARG A 546 2.08 -8.51 -39.74
CA ARG A 546 2.96 -8.95 -38.65
C ARG A 546 4.25 -8.17 -38.60
N TRP A 547 4.86 -7.93 -39.76
CA TRP A 547 6.00 -7.05 -39.90
C TRP A 547 5.66 -5.62 -39.46
N LEU A 548 4.47 -5.11 -39.82
CA LEU A 548 3.98 -3.81 -39.35
C LEU A 548 3.76 -3.79 -37.83
N HIS A 549 3.23 -4.85 -37.20
CA HIS A 549 3.10 -4.91 -35.74
C HIS A 549 4.47 -4.82 -35.03
N PHE A 550 5.45 -5.60 -35.48
CA PHE A 550 6.81 -5.54 -34.93
C PHE A 550 7.49 -4.16 -35.15
N THR A 551 7.31 -3.58 -36.34
CA THR A 551 8.04 -2.38 -36.76
C THR A 551 7.42 -1.09 -36.23
N VAL A 552 6.08 -0.98 -36.27
CA VAL A 552 5.35 0.20 -35.76
C VAL A 552 5.12 0.05 -34.26
N GLY A 553 4.61 -1.10 -33.81
CA GLY A 553 4.32 -1.34 -32.40
C GLY A 553 5.57 -1.48 -31.52
N GLY A 554 6.72 -1.80 -32.11
CA GLY A 554 8.02 -1.92 -31.45
C GLY A 554 8.84 -0.63 -31.41
N LEU A 555 8.30 0.52 -31.79
CA LEU A 555 8.97 1.81 -31.51
C LEU A 555 8.84 2.12 -30.01
N PRO A 556 9.90 2.64 -29.34
CA PRO A 556 9.87 2.86 -27.88
C PRO A 556 8.76 3.79 -27.36
N GLU A 557 8.22 4.65 -28.23
CA GLU A 557 7.10 5.54 -27.92
C GLU A 557 5.76 4.80 -27.78
N PHE A 558 5.60 3.62 -28.42
CA PHE A 558 4.39 2.81 -28.32
C PHE A 558 4.43 1.85 -27.11
N GLY A 559 4.71 2.40 -25.94
CA GLY A 559 4.93 1.68 -24.68
C GLY A 559 3.72 0.91 -24.11
N LYS A 560 2.59 0.82 -24.84
CA LYS A 560 1.42 -0.03 -24.53
C LYS A 560 1.08 -1.03 -25.64
N THR A 561 1.95 -1.22 -26.63
CA THR A 561 1.76 -2.28 -27.63
C THR A 561 1.80 -3.65 -26.93
N PRO A 562 0.76 -4.50 -27.06
CA PRO A 562 0.75 -5.80 -26.42
C PRO A 562 1.73 -6.77 -27.10
N LEU A 563 2.31 -7.68 -26.30
CA LEU A 563 3.07 -8.81 -26.84
C LEU A 563 2.12 -9.72 -27.61
N TRP A 564 2.62 -10.34 -28.67
CA TRP A 564 1.76 -11.10 -29.57
C TRP A 564 1.26 -12.43 -28.98
N HIS A 565 1.94 -12.89 -27.92
CA HIS A 565 1.45 -13.96 -27.06
C HIS A 565 0.15 -13.55 -26.35
N ASP A 566 0.15 -12.42 -25.64
CA ASP A 566 -1.02 -11.85 -24.95
C ASP A 566 -2.19 -11.64 -25.92
N VAL A 567 -1.89 -11.16 -27.14
CA VAL A 567 -2.86 -10.99 -28.23
C VAL A 567 -3.53 -12.31 -28.59
N ASP A 568 -2.79 -13.41 -28.69
CA ASP A 568 -3.36 -14.72 -29.00
C ASP A 568 -4.15 -15.34 -27.84
N GLU A 569 -3.71 -15.13 -26.60
CA GLU A 569 -4.44 -15.58 -25.41
C GLU A 569 -5.79 -14.86 -25.27
N ALA A 570 -5.78 -13.53 -25.34
CA ALA A 570 -7.00 -12.72 -25.29
C ALA A 570 -7.93 -12.99 -26.49
N ARG A 571 -7.38 -13.27 -27.68
CA ARG A 571 -8.14 -13.73 -28.85
C ARG A 571 -8.87 -15.05 -28.58
N ARG A 572 -8.19 -16.05 -27.98
CA ARG A 572 -8.80 -17.34 -27.61
C ARG A 572 -9.90 -17.15 -26.56
N PHE A 573 -9.67 -16.33 -25.53
CA PHE A 573 -10.67 -15.99 -24.52
C PHE A 573 -11.93 -15.37 -25.13
N LEU A 574 -11.77 -14.40 -26.04
CA LEU A 574 -12.87 -13.79 -26.79
C LEU A 574 -13.46 -14.69 -27.89
N LYS A 575 -12.97 -15.92 -28.03
CA LYS A 575 -13.38 -16.94 -29.02
C LYS A 575 -13.30 -16.48 -30.48
N PHE A 576 -12.38 -15.56 -30.79
CA PHE A 576 -12.14 -15.14 -32.17
C PHE A 576 -11.28 -16.21 -32.88
N PRO A 577 -11.65 -16.67 -34.09
CA PRO A 577 -11.00 -17.80 -34.75
C PRO A 577 -9.54 -17.51 -35.16
N ASP A 578 -9.24 -16.27 -35.48
CA ASP A 578 -7.92 -15.75 -35.91
C ASP A 578 -7.87 -14.22 -35.71
N LEU A 579 -6.81 -13.54 -36.18
CA LEU A 579 -6.61 -12.10 -35.99
C LEU A 579 -7.07 -11.23 -37.18
N ARG A 580 -7.84 -11.79 -38.12
CA ARG A 580 -8.46 -11.08 -39.24
C ARG A 580 -9.77 -10.41 -38.79
N LEU A 581 -9.63 -9.53 -37.80
CA LEU A 581 -10.73 -8.97 -37.01
C LEU A 581 -11.43 -7.79 -37.71
N SER A 582 -12.75 -7.71 -37.55
CA SER A 582 -13.50 -6.48 -37.81
C SER A 582 -13.09 -5.37 -36.83
N ALA A 583 -13.37 -4.10 -37.16
CA ALA A 583 -13.05 -2.98 -36.27
C ALA A 583 -13.71 -3.11 -34.88
N ALA A 584 -14.90 -3.72 -34.79
CA ALA A 584 -15.56 -3.99 -33.50
C ALA A 584 -14.88 -5.11 -32.71
N GLN A 585 -14.46 -6.20 -33.37
CA GLN A 585 -13.70 -7.29 -32.73
C GLN A 585 -12.30 -6.81 -32.30
N ALA A 586 -11.62 -6.05 -33.15
CA ALA A 586 -10.34 -5.41 -32.85
C ALA A 586 -10.44 -4.43 -31.68
N THR A 587 -11.50 -3.63 -31.61
CA THR A 587 -11.78 -2.74 -30.46
C THR A 587 -11.93 -3.55 -29.17
N ARG A 588 -12.69 -4.65 -29.18
CA ARG A 588 -12.84 -5.54 -28.01
C ARG A 588 -11.50 -6.14 -27.57
N LEU A 589 -10.69 -6.63 -28.51
CA LEU A 589 -9.38 -7.23 -28.21
C LEU A 589 -8.38 -6.19 -27.69
N ALA A 590 -8.29 -5.02 -28.33
CA ALA A 590 -7.43 -3.92 -27.89
C ALA A 590 -7.82 -3.37 -26.52
N THR A 591 -9.13 -3.26 -26.23
CA THR A 591 -9.63 -2.83 -24.91
C THR A 591 -9.21 -3.82 -23.81
N ALA A 592 -9.29 -5.13 -24.08
CA ALA A 592 -8.85 -6.16 -23.14
C ALA A 592 -7.33 -6.15 -22.90
N LEU A 593 -6.55 -5.65 -23.86
CA LEU A 593 -5.07 -5.58 -23.80
C LEU A 593 -4.53 -4.20 -23.37
N GLY A 594 -5.40 -3.21 -23.13
CA GLY A 594 -5.01 -1.84 -22.78
C GLY A 594 -4.43 -1.01 -23.94
N ALA A 595 -4.51 -1.48 -25.18
CA ALA A 595 -4.06 -0.73 -26.35
C ALA A 595 -5.00 0.45 -26.66
N THR A 596 -4.45 1.63 -26.94
CA THR A 596 -5.21 2.87 -27.17
C THR A 596 -5.61 3.09 -28.63
N HIS A 597 -5.02 2.30 -29.55
CA HIS A 597 -5.22 2.40 -30.98
C HIS A 597 -5.35 1.01 -31.62
N ILE A 598 -6.09 0.95 -32.74
CA ILE A 598 -6.18 -0.25 -33.57
C ILE A 598 -5.89 0.09 -35.03
N ALA A 599 -5.29 -0.85 -35.75
CA ALA A 599 -5.14 -0.81 -37.21
C ALA A 599 -5.80 -2.05 -37.81
N THR A 600 -6.86 -1.88 -38.60
CA THR A 600 -7.52 -2.99 -39.31
C THR A 600 -7.05 -3.04 -40.77
N GLY A 601 -6.49 -4.17 -41.18
CA GLY A 601 -5.99 -4.38 -42.53
C GLY A 601 -7.00 -5.04 -43.48
N ARG A 602 -6.83 -4.81 -44.79
CA ARG A 602 -7.48 -5.52 -45.88
C ARG A 602 -6.50 -5.73 -47.03
N ILE A 603 -6.61 -6.85 -47.75
CA ILE A 603 -5.81 -7.12 -48.95
C ILE A 603 -6.69 -7.56 -50.14
N GLU A 604 -6.33 -7.06 -51.32
CA GLU A 604 -7.01 -7.24 -52.61
C GLU A 604 -6.01 -7.62 -53.71
N GLY A 605 -6.49 -8.25 -54.80
CA GLY A 605 -5.68 -8.50 -56.01
C GLY A 605 -4.88 -9.81 -56.01
N THR A 606 -3.81 -9.89 -56.79
CA THR A 606 -2.92 -11.07 -56.90
C THR A 606 -1.47 -10.67 -56.63
N ALA A 607 -0.56 -11.63 -56.46
CA ALA A 607 0.85 -11.33 -56.19
C ALA A 607 1.54 -10.43 -57.26
N GLN A 608 1.00 -10.35 -58.49
CA GLN A 608 1.48 -9.44 -59.54
C GLN A 608 0.88 -8.03 -59.44
N HIS A 609 -0.30 -7.88 -58.83
CA HIS A 609 -0.96 -6.61 -58.62
C HIS A 609 -1.91 -6.73 -57.43
N CYS A 610 -1.39 -6.40 -56.24
CA CYS A 610 -2.07 -6.46 -54.97
C CYS A 610 -2.20 -5.07 -54.34
N LYS A 611 -3.18 -4.91 -53.46
CA LYS A 611 -3.47 -3.66 -52.77
C LYS A 611 -3.66 -3.92 -51.29
N LEU A 612 -2.79 -3.32 -50.47
CA LEU A 612 -2.78 -3.44 -49.01
C LEU A 612 -3.34 -2.14 -48.41
N ILE A 613 -4.38 -2.26 -47.60
CA ILE A 613 -5.14 -1.12 -47.04
C ILE A 613 -5.20 -1.26 -45.53
N TYR A 614 -4.70 -0.28 -44.79
CA TYR A 614 -4.87 -0.18 -43.33
C TYR A 614 -5.68 1.05 -42.94
N ARG A 615 -6.69 0.86 -42.09
CA ARG A 615 -7.41 1.96 -41.44
C ARG A 615 -7.05 1.99 -39.96
N LEU A 616 -6.61 3.16 -39.50
CA LEU A 616 -6.22 3.44 -38.12
C LEU A 616 -7.43 4.00 -37.35
N TYR A 617 -7.54 3.66 -36.07
CA TYR A 617 -8.53 4.21 -35.16
C TYR A 617 -7.93 4.49 -33.79
N HIS A 618 -8.38 5.58 -33.17
CA HIS A 618 -8.18 5.90 -31.76
C HIS A 618 -9.36 5.36 -30.94
N LEU A 619 -9.09 4.78 -29.77
CA LEU A 619 -10.13 4.29 -28.88
C LEU A 619 -10.49 5.35 -27.83
N GLU A 620 -11.72 5.87 -27.87
CA GLU A 620 -12.21 6.77 -26.83
C GLU A 620 -12.46 6.01 -25.52
N LYS A 621 -12.12 6.64 -24.39
CA LYS A 621 -12.41 6.10 -23.05
C LYS A 621 -13.91 6.14 -22.75
N GLY A 622 -14.63 5.10 -23.15
CA GLY A 622 -15.88 4.70 -22.50
C GLY A 622 -15.57 4.26 -21.06
N GLY A 623 -16.23 4.86 -20.07
CA GLY A 623 -15.93 4.59 -18.65
C GLY A 623 -16.52 3.27 -18.13
N ALA A 624 -15.84 2.66 -17.15
CA ALA A 624 -16.37 1.73 -16.13
C ALA A 624 -17.27 0.56 -16.57
N GLY A 625 -17.24 0.16 -17.85
CA GLY A 625 -18.12 -0.85 -18.40
C GLY A 625 -17.39 -2.09 -18.86
N VAL A 626 -17.50 -3.19 -18.11
CA VAL A 626 -17.39 -4.53 -18.72
C VAL A 626 -18.38 -4.56 -19.89
N PRO A 627 -17.99 -5.03 -21.10
CA PRO A 627 -18.91 -5.10 -22.22
C PRO A 627 -20.13 -5.94 -21.83
N ARG A 628 -21.30 -5.31 -21.71
CA ARG A 628 -22.56 -6.06 -21.75
C ARG A 628 -22.63 -6.78 -23.09
N GLU A 629 -23.16 -8.00 -23.09
CA GLU A 629 -23.38 -8.76 -24.31
C GLU A 629 -24.17 -7.89 -25.30
N VAL A 630 -23.51 -7.55 -26.42
CA VAL A 630 -24.15 -6.97 -27.60
C VAL A 630 -24.36 -8.14 -28.56
N ASP A 631 -25.59 -8.30 -29.03
CA ASP A 631 -26.03 -9.44 -29.82
C ASP A 631 -25.11 -9.72 -31.02
N ALA A 632 -24.79 -11.01 -31.23
CA ALA A 632 -23.72 -11.45 -32.11
C ALA A 632 -24.02 -11.34 -33.63
N GLU A 633 -25.09 -10.66 -34.04
CA GLU A 633 -25.67 -10.77 -35.40
C GLU A 633 -26.02 -9.45 -36.13
N SER A 634 -25.66 -8.26 -35.61
CA SER A 634 -25.96 -6.99 -36.31
C SER A 634 -24.83 -6.49 -37.23
N ASP A 635 -24.85 -6.88 -38.50
CA ASP A 635 -23.85 -6.52 -39.52
C ASP A 635 -24.08 -5.11 -40.14
N GLN A 636 -24.47 -4.11 -39.33
CA GLN A 636 -24.75 -2.75 -39.78
C GLN A 636 -23.63 -1.75 -39.43
N PRO A 637 -23.20 -0.87 -40.38
CA PRO A 637 -22.19 0.16 -40.12
C PRO A 637 -22.81 1.36 -39.39
N GLY A 638 -23.14 1.18 -38.11
CA GLY A 638 -23.74 2.20 -37.26
C GLY A 638 -23.23 2.15 -35.83
N VAL A 639 -22.44 3.15 -35.44
CA VAL A 639 -22.00 3.42 -34.06
C VAL A 639 -21.12 2.32 -33.43
N ILE A 640 -19.86 2.23 -33.86
CA ILE A 640 -18.79 1.71 -32.99
C ILE A 640 -18.55 2.78 -31.92
N ALA A 641 -19.24 2.67 -30.78
CA ALA A 641 -19.38 3.75 -29.79
C ALA A 641 -18.07 4.27 -29.16
N HIS A 642 -16.93 3.62 -29.41
CA HIS A 642 -15.65 3.90 -28.78
C HIS A 642 -14.43 3.89 -29.74
N ALA A 643 -14.61 3.93 -31.06
CA ALA A 643 -13.48 3.93 -32.01
C ALA A 643 -13.61 5.02 -33.09
N MET A 644 -12.73 6.02 -33.06
CA MET A 644 -12.69 7.14 -34.01
C MET A 644 -11.60 6.93 -35.08
N PRO A 645 -11.91 7.03 -36.38
CA PRO A 645 -10.91 6.83 -37.44
C PRO A 645 -9.88 7.97 -37.47
N LEU A 646 -8.60 7.61 -37.58
CA LEU A 646 -7.47 8.55 -37.67
C LEU A 646 -7.10 8.84 -39.13
N GLY A 647 -7.84 9.76 -39.75
CA GLY A 647 -7.62 10.20 -41.12
C GLY A 647 -8.01 9.16 -42.19
N ASP A 648 -7.54 9.40 -43.42
CA ASP A 648 -7.77 8.49 -44.55
C ASP A 648 -7.05 7.14 -44.38
N PRO A 649 -7.51 6.05 -45.02
CA PRO A 649 -6.77 4.78 -45.03
C PRO A 649 -5.34 4.96 -45.56
N CYS A 650 -4.38 4.24 -44.98
CA CYS A 650 -3.05 4.08 -45.54
C CYS A 650 -3.12 2.98 -46.62
N ILE A 651 -2.59 3.22 -47.81
CA ILE A 651 -2.76 2.33 -48.98
C ILE A 651 -1.42 2.15 -49.69
N LEU A 652 -1.05 0.90 -49.96
CA LEU A 652 -0.03 0.51 -50.94
C LEU A 652 -0.66 -0.31 -52.06
N GLU A 653 -0.20 -0.15 -53.29
CA GLU A 653 -0.71 -0.84 -54.47
C GLU A 653 0.43 -1.09 -55.47
N GLY A 654 0.54 -2.33 -55.96
CA GLY A 654 1.63 -2.76 -56.83
C GLY A 654 1.81 -4.28 -56.80
N SER A 655 2.85 -4.80 -57.44
CA SER A 655 3.28 -6.19 -57.23
C SER A 655 3.71 -6.43 -55.78
N ALA A 656 3.73 -7.68 -55.33
CA ALA A 656 4.14 -8.01 -53.96
C ALA A 656 5.57 -7.52 -53.64
N ALA A 657 6.48 -7.49 -54.63
CA ALA A 657 7.81 -6.92 -54.48
C ALA A 657 7.80 -5.40 -54.27
N GLU A 658 7.02 -4.65 -55.07
CA GLU A 658 6.86 -3.20 -54.92
C GLU A 658 6.21 -2.84 -53.58
N VAL A 659 5.13 -3.55 -53.19
CA VAL A 659 4.47 -3.37 -51.88
C VAL A 659 5.44 -3.66 -50.73
N THR A 660 6.29 -4.68 -50.84
CA THR A 660 7.34 -4.96 -49.84
C THR A 660 8.35 -3.82 -49.75
N SER A 661 8.84 -3.31 -50.88
CA SER A 661 9.81 -2.20 -50.93
C SER A 661 9.26 -0.88 -50.35
N HIS A 662 7.94 -0.70 -50.37
CA HIS A 662 7.26 0.49 -49.83
C HIS A 662 6.70 0.29 -48.40
N LEU A 663 6.78 -0.92 -47.84
CA LEU A 663 6.29 -1.24 -46.49
C LEU A 663 6.96 -0.38 -45.38
N PRO A 664 8.26 -0.02 -45.46
CA PRO A 664 8.88 0.94 -44.52
C PRO A 664 8.25 2.34 -44.55
N ALA A 665 7.87 2.85 -45.73
CA ALA A 665 7.21 4.15 -45.84
C ALA A 665 5.78 4.12 -45.28
N LEU A 666 5.07 2.99 -45.46
CA LEU A 666 3.78 2.76 -44.83
C LEU A 666 3.88 2.73 -43.31
N ALA A 667 4.90 2.06 -42.75
CA ALA A 667 5.15 2.02 -41.31
C ALA A 667 5.39 3.43 -40.73
N GLN A 668 6.21 4.26 -41.39
CA GLN A 668 6.43 5.65 -41.00
C GLN A 668 5.13 6.48 -41.07
N GLN A 669 4.33 6.30 -42.13
CA GLN A 669 3.03 6.97 -42.24
C GLN A 669 2.06 6.56 -41.12
N MET A 670 2.06 5.28 -40.73
CA MET A 670 1.25 4.79 -39.61
C MET A 670 1.73 5.36 -38.27
N ALA A 671 3.03 5.30 -37.98
CA ALA A 671 3.62 5.83 -36.74
C ALA A 671 3.33 7.33 -36.55
N ALA A 672 3.54 8.14 -37.59
CA ALA A 672 3.27 9.58 -37.54
C ALA A 672 1.78 9.91 -37.28
N ARG A 673 0.85 9.12 -37.86
CA ARG A 673 -0.60 9.27 -37.64
C ARG A 673 -1.06 8.81 -36.26
N LEU A 674 -0.32 7.91 -35.62
CA LEU A 674 -0.55 7.44 -34.26
C LEU A 674 0.11 8.35 -33.19
N GLY A 675 0.72 9.47 -33.62
CA GLY A 675 1.33 10.48 -32.73
C GLY A 675 2.81 10.24 -32.40
N GLY A 676 3.50 9.36 -33.14
CA GLY A 676 4.92 9.09 -32.96
C GLY A 676 5.82 10.21 -33.50
N ASN A 677 6.83 10.61 -32.71
CA ASN A 677 7.72 11.74 -32.97
C ASN A 677 9.12 11.36 -33.47
N THR A 678 9.55 10.10 -33.35
CA THR A 678 10.91 9.67 -33.71
C THR A 678 11.15 9.63 -35.22
N PRO A 679 12.15 10.36 -35.75
CA PRO A 679 12.54 10.32 -37.16
C PRO A 679 13.53 9.16 -37.44
N HIS A 680 13.27 7.97 -36.89
CA HIS A 680 14.03 6.78 -37.27
C HIS A 680 13.50 6.22 -38.59
N GLN A 681 14.41 5.96 -39.54
CA GLN A 681 14.10 4.96 -40.57
C GLN A 681 13.92 3.63 -39.84
N PRO A 682 12.78 2.94 -39.96
CA PRO A 682 12.68 1.57 -39.46
C PRO A 682 13.80 0.79 -40.13
N THR A 683 14.69 0.21 -39.31
CA THR A 683 15.92 -0.45 -39.78
C THR A 683 15.57 -1.37 -40.94
N SER A 684 16.25 -1.18 -42.07
CA SER A 684 15.90 -1.81 -43.35
C SER A 684 16.22 -3.30 -43.32
N VAL A 685 15.37 -4.06 -42.64
CA VAL A 685 15.32 -5.51 -42.70
C VAL A 685 14.88 -5.87 -44.12
N GLY A 686 15.80 -6.46 -44.89
CA GLY A 686 15.62 -6.83 -46.29
C GLY A 686 14.71 -8.03 -46.46
N ALA A 687 13.46 -7.91 -46.02
CA ALA A 687 12.43 -8.90 -46.30
C ALA A 687 12.13 -8.90 -47.80
N GLU A 688 12.23 -10.06 -48.45
CA GLU A 688 11.67 -10.23 -49.78
C GLU A 688 10.20 -10.66 -49.69
N ALA A 689 9.44 -10.50 -50.78
CA ALA A 689 8.04 -10.92 -50.83
C ALA A 689 7.82 -12.43 -50.52
N PRO A 690 8.73 -13.37 -50.90
CA PRO A 690 8.68 -14.76 -50.45
C PRO A 690 8.80 -14.92 -48.93
N ASP A 691 9.64 -14.14 -48.24
CA ASP A 691 9.87 -14.29 -46.80
C ASP A 691 8.66 -13.84 -45.98
N LEU A 692 8.04 -12.72 -46.39
CA LEU A 692 6.76 -12.30 -45.82
C LEU A 692 5.65 -13.32 -46.09
N MET A 693 5.64 -13.93 -47.28
CA MET A 693 4.71 -15.02 -47.60
C MET A 693 5.01 -16.30 -46.80
N ALA A 694 6.26 -16.57 -46.42
CA ALA A 694 6.64 -17.66 -45.54
C ALA A 694 6.21 -17.37 -44.08
N VAL A 695 6.52 -16.19 -43.53
CA VAL A 695 6.07 -15.75 -42.20
C VAL A 695 4.55 -15.80 -42.07
N GLY A 696 3.80 -15.42 -43.12
CA GLY A 696 2.34 -15.50 -43.14
C GLY A 696 1.74 -16.91 -43.27
N GLN A 697 2.56 -17.96 -43.40
CA GLN A 697 2.12 -19.36 -43.33
C GLN A 697 2.15 -19.93 -41.92
N TRP A 698 3.04 -19.41 -41.09
CA TRP A 698 3.12 -19.79 -39.69
C TRP A 698 1.97 -19.14 -38.90
N PRO A 699 1.44 -19.80 -37.86
CA PRO A 699 0.83 -19.11 -36.73
C PRO A 699 1.87 -18.20 -36.02
N TRP A 700 1.47 -17.53 -34.95
CA TRP A 700 2.43 -16.97 -33.99
C TRP A 700 2.66 -17.85 -32.78
N THR A 701 1.70 -18.74 -32.47
CA THR A 701 1.74 -19.65 -31.32
C THR A 701 1.25 -21.03 -31.76
N ILE A 702 2.02 -22.07 -31.46
CA ILE A 702 1.70 -23.48 -31.73
C ILE A 702 2.06 -24.24 -30.45
N ARG A 703 1.13 -25.05 -29.93
CA ARG A 703 1.34 -25.89 -28.73
C ARG A 703 2.05 -27.22 -29.00
N LYS A 704 2.82 -27.31 -30.08
CA LYS A 704 3.58 -28.49 -30.48
C LYS A 704 4.96 -28.01 -30.93
N PRO A 705 6.04 -28.66 -30.48
CA PRO A 705 7.38 -28.30 -30.94
C PRO A 705 7.45 -28.44 -32.47
N PRO A 706 8.12 -27.50 -33.17
CA PRO A 706 8.44 -27.68 -34.58
C PRO A 706 9.33 -28.93 -34.74
N ASN A 707 9.19 -29.64 -35.85
CA ASN A 707 10.17 -30.67 -36.19
C ASN A 707 11.52 -30.04 -36.61
N GLU A 708 12.54 -30.85 -36.83
CA GLU A 708 13.90 -30.38 -37.17
C GLU A 708 13.93 -29.54 -38.46
N GLU A 709 13.20 -29.96 -39.50
CA GLU A 709 13.08 -29.23 -40.78
C GLU A 709 12.42 -27.85 -40.58
N GLN A 710 11.34 -27.81 -39.80
CA GLN A 710 10.60 -26.60 -39.45
C GLN A 710 11.44 -25.63 -38.59
N SER A 711 12.25 -26.17 -37.69
CA SER A 711 13.18 -25.40 -36.84
C SER A 711 14.28 -24.76 -37.69
N ASN A 712 14.85 -25.52 -38.63
CA ASN A 712 15.86 -25.03 -39.57
C ASN A 712 15.29 -23.96 -40.54
N GLN A 713 14.06 -24.12 -41.02
CA GLN A 713 13.38 -23.10 -41.83
C GLN A 713 13.15 -21.80 -41.06
N LEU A 714 12.72 -21.87 -39.80
CA LEU A 714 12.52 -20.71 -38.94
C LEU A 714 13.84 -20.04 -38.57
N LEU A 715 14.90 -20.80 -38.31
CA LEU A 715 16.24 -20.28 -38.01
C LEU A 715 16.81 -19.52 -39.21
N ALA A 716 16.72 -20.09 -40.42
CA ALA A 716 17.18 -19.45 -41.65
C ALA A 716 16.45 -18.12 -41.94
N LEU A 717 15.13 -18.06 -41.69
CA LEU A 717 14.37 -16.81 -41.77
C LEU A 717 14.77 -15.83 -40.65
N ALA A 718 15.04 -16.32 -39.45
CA ALA A 718 15.42 -15.49 -38.30
C ALA A 718 16.82 -14.84 -38.43
N GLU A 719 17.68 -15.27 -39.36
CA GLU A 719 18.96 -14.60 -39.65
C GLU A 719 18.81 -13.21 -40.28
N HIS A 720 17.69 -12.99 -41.00
CA HIS A 720 17.48 -11.78 -41.81
C HIS A 720 16.06 -11.16 -41.66
N LEU A 721 15.20 -11.74 -40.82
CA LEU A 721 13.83 -11.27 -40.59
C LEU A 721 13.44 -11.38 -39.09
N PRO A 722 13.55 -10.31 -38.29
CA PRO A 722 13.34 -10.33 -36.83
C PRO A 722 11.98 -10.84 -36.37
N VAL A 723 10.92 -10.60 -37.16
CA VAL A 723 9.58 -11.11 -36.86
C VAL A 723 9.52 -12.64 -36.93
N ALA A 724 10.32 -13.28 -37.80
CA ALA A 724 10.48 -14.74 -37.79
C ALA A 724 11.24 -15.21 -36.54
N GLY A 725 12.26 -14.46 -36.10
CA GLY A 725 12.99 -14.70 -34.85
C GLY A 725 12.09 -14.66 -33.60
N MET A 726 11.22 -13.65 -33.47
CA MET A 726 10.25 -13.60 -32.36
C MET A 726 9.25 -14.76 -32.38
N ILE A 727 8.74 -15.12 -33.56
CA ILE A 727 7.84 -16.27 -33.75
C ILE A 727 8.56 -17.56 -33.33
N ALA A 728 9.81 -17.75 -33.74
CA ALA A 728 10.64 -18.89 -33.38
C ALA A 728 10.94 -18.97 -31.87
N LEU A 729 11.27 -17.85 -31.22
CA LEU A 729 11.47 -17.78 -29.76
C LEU A 729 10.20 -18.19 -29.01
N SER A 730 9.01 -17.77 -29.45
CA SER A 730 7.76 -18.20 -28.84
C SER A 730 7.53 -19.71 -28.97
N TYR A 731 7.89 -20.31 -30.12
CA TYR A 731 7.79 -21.77 -30.30
C TYR A 731 8.76 -22.57 -29.43
N ALA A 732 9.98 -22.07 -29.24
CA ALA A 732 10.98 -22.75 -28.43
C ALA A 732 10.69 -22.63 -26.92
N GLY A 733 10.27 -21.45 -26.45
CA GLY A 733 10.04 -21.19 -25.02
C GLY A 733 8.76 -21.80 -24.42
N HIS A 734 7.69 -22.00 -25.21
CA HIS A 734 6.42 -22.59 -24.73
C HIS A 734 6.50 -24.07 -24.29
N ASN A 735 7.68 -24.68 -24.30
CA ASN A 735 7.93 -26.03 -23.81
C ASN A 735 8.67 -26.08 -22.46
N GLN A 736 8.99 -24.93 -21.84
CA GLN A 736 9.65 -24.88 -20.54
C GLN A 736 8.63 -24.93 -19.39
N LEU A 737 8.93 -25.75 -18.38
CA LEU A 737 8.19 -25.80 -17.12
C LEU A 737 8.73 -24.74 -16.14
N PRO A 738 7.96 -24.31 -15.13
CA PRO A 738 8.45 -23.41 -14.08
C PRO A 738 9.72 -23.92 -13.40
N ALA A 739 10.61 -23.04 -12.94
CA ALA A 739 11.89 -23.42 -12.30
C ALA A 739 11.74 -24.36 -11.09
N ASP A 740 10.66 -24.24 -10.32
CA ASP A 740 10.35 -25.14 -9.19
C ASP A 740 9.93 -26.56 -9.66
N ILE A 741 9.57 -26.71 -10.94
CA ILE A 741 9.27 -27.96 -11.63
C ILE A 741 10.48 -28.42 -12.48
N GLU A 742 11.43 -27.54 -12.85
CA GLU A 742 12.72 -27.96 -13.45
C GLU A 742 13.51 -28.89 -12.51
N ALA A 743 13.33 -28.76 -11.19
CA ALA A 743 13.83 -29.70 -10.19
C ALA A 743 13.27 -31.14 -10.30
N LEU A 744 12.26 -31.38 -11.16
CA LEU A 744 11.70 -32.71 -11.46
C LEU A 744 12.26 -33.33 -12.77
N ASP A 745 13.22 -32.65 -13.42
CA ASP A 745 14.01 -33.11 -14.58
C ASP A 745 13.17 -33.60 -15.78
N ILE A 746 12.08 -32.89 -16.06
CA ILE A 746 11.15 -33.17 -17.18
C ILE A 746 11.46 -32.24 -18.36
N GLN A 747 12.51 -32.56 -19.13
CA GLN A 747 12.85 -31.84 -20.37
C GLN A 747 12.32 -32.58 -21.62
N PRO A 748 11.36 -32.01 -22.39
CA PRO A 748 11.17 -32.40 -23.78
C PRO A 748 12.32 -31.84 -24.65
N PRO A 749 12.79 -32.56 -25.69
CA PRO A 749 14.05 -32.21 -26.36
C PRO A 749 13.89 -31.06 -27.36
N GLN A 750 14.30 -29.85 -26.96
CA GLN A 750 14.79 -28.77 -27.82
C GLN A 750 16.00 -28.10 -27.14
N PRO A 751 17.14 -27.90 -27.82
CA PRO A 751 18.38 -27.52 -27.14
C PRO A 751 18.41 -26.03 -26.76
N PRO A 752 19.01 -25.67 -25.59
CA PRO A 752 19.29 -24.28 -25.21
C PRO A 752 20.04 -23.49 -26.29
N GLU A 753 20.86 -24.17 -27.11
CA GLU A 753 21.58 -23.60 -28.25
C GLU A 753 20.67 -22.93 -29.29
N LEU A 754 19.44 -23.42 -29.50
CA LEU A 754 18.49 -22.81 -30.45
C LEU A 754 17.90 -21.51 -29.89
N LEU A 755 17.50 -21.50 -28.62
CA LEU A 755 17.03 -20.30 -27.91
C LEU A 755 18.13 -19.22 -27.87
N HIS A 756 19.36 -19.62 -27.55
CA HIS A 756 20.54 -18.77 -27.57
C HIS A 756 20.74 -18.16 -28.98
N THR A 757 20.83 -18.99 -30.01
CA THR A 757 21.10 -18.53 -31.39
C THR A 757 20.01 -17.58 -31.91
N LEU A 758 18.73 -17.89 -31.66
CA LEU A 758 17.61 -17.02 -32.03
C LEU A 758 17.64 -15.69 -31.28
N THR A 759 17.98 -15.70 -29.99
CA THR A 759 18.10 -14.50 -29.17
C THR A 759 19.24 -13.60 -29.65
N GLN A 760 20.43 -14.17 -29.87
CA GLN A 760 21.58 -13.42 -30.39
C GLN A 760 21.32 -12.85 -31.79
N SER A 761 20.62 -13.59 -32.66
CA SER A 761 20.20 -13.09 -33.98
C SER A 761 19.22 -11.92 -33.87
N LEU A 762 18.23 -12.01 -32.98
CA LEU A 762 17.21 -10.97 -32.78
C LEU A 762 17.82 -9.69 -32.19
N LEU A 763 18.66 -9.81 -31.15
CA LEU A 763 19.36 -8.68 -30.53
C LEU A 763 20.31 -7.97 -31.50
N LYS A 764 21.00 -8.72 -32.36
CA LYS A 764 21.85 -8.16 -33.42
C LYS A 764 21.08 -7.33 -34.44
N GLN A 765 19.84 -7.70 -34.75
CA GLN A 765 19.02 -7.04 -35.79
C GLN A 765 18.12 -5.93 -35.24
N ALA A 766 17.71 -5.99 -33.98
CA ALA A 766 16.77 -5.05 -33.37
C ALA A 766 17.14 -4.71 -31.91
N PRO A 767 18.36 -4.18 -31.64
CA PRO A 767 18.86 -3.96 -30.28
C PRO A 767 18.06 -2.93 -29.47
N ASP A 768 17.35 -2.01 -30.13
CA ASP A 768 16.61 -0.93 -29.47
C ASP A 768 15.08 -1.16 -29.46
N ASN A 769 14.59 -2.34 -29.85
CA ASN A 769 13.15 -2.62 -30.01
C ASN A 769 12.54 -3.25 -28.73
N PRO A 770 11.61 -2.58 -28.00
CA PRO A 770 11.05 -3.13 -26.76
C PRO A 770 10.18 -4.37 -26.93
N LEU A 771 9.60 -4.63 -28.11
CA LEU A 771 8.91 -5.92 -28.36
C LEU A 771 9.92 -7.06 -28.39
N ALA A 772 11.12 -6.85 -28.96
CA ALA A 772 12.18 -7.85 -28.94
C ALA A 772 12.66 -8.10 -27.51
N TRP A 773 12.94 -7.05 -26.73
CA TRP A 773 13.32 -7.18 -25.31
C TRP A 773 12.27 -7.89 -24.48
N GLY A 774 10.98 -7.53 -24.62
CA GLY A 774 9.88 -8.19 -23.92
C GLY A 774 9.72 -9.66 -24.28
N GLN A 775 9.82 -10.00 -25.57
CA GLN A 775 9.75 -11.37 -26.06
C GLN A 775 10.93 -12.23 -25.57
N ILE A 776 12.14 -11.68 -25.54
CA ILE A 776 13.34 -12.38 -25.01
C ILE A 776 13.21 -12.54 -23.49
N GLY A 777 12.77 -11.51 -22.75
CA GLY A 777 12.55 -11.60 -21.31
C GLY A 777 11.51 -12.65 -20.91
N GLN A 778 10.53 -12.91 -21.79
CA GLN A 778 9.52 -13.95 -21.56
C GLN A 778 10.05 -15.38 -21.80
N PHE A 779 10.87 -15.62 -22.83
CA PHE A 779 11.18 -16.98 -23.31
C PHE A 779 12.67 -17.37 -23.30
N ALA A 780 13.59 -16.40 -23.20
CA ALA A 780 15.02 -16.63 -23.02
C ALA A 780 15.63 -15.67 -21.96
N PRO A 781 15.03 -15.56 -20.76
CA PRO A 781 15.39 -14.54 -19.77
C PRO A 781 16.89 -14.47 -19.45
N GLN A 782 17.55 -15.62 -19.24
CA GLN A 782 18.97 -15.67 -18.83
C GLN A 782 19.92 -14.95 -19.82
N GLU A 783 19.61 -14.92 -21.11
CA GLU A 783 20.42 -14.26 -22.14
C GLU A 783 20.52 -12.73 -21.91
N LEU A 784 19.49 -12.13 -21.33
CA LEU A 784 19.42 -10.69 -21.07
C LEU A 784 20.48 -10.18 -20.10
N LEU A 785 21.02 -11.05 -19.23
CA LEU A 785 22.07 -10.68 -18.26
C LEU A 785 23.30 -10.10 -18.96
N SER A 786 23.64 -10.63 -20.14
CA SER A 786 24.76 -10.15 -20.96
C SER A 786 24.53 -8.76 -21.59
N HIS A 787 23.28 -8.27 -21.57
CA HIS A 787 22.86 -6.99 -22.16
C HIS A 787 22.26 -6.02 -21.13
N ALA A 788 22.44 -6.28 -19.83
CA ALA A 788 21.81 -5.53 -18.74
C ALA A 788 22.05 -4.00 -18.80
N ASP A 789 23.22 -3.56 -19.27
CA ASP A 789 23.55 -2.13 -19.40
C ASP A 789 22.78 -1.46 -20.55
N GLN A 790 22.59 -2.14 -21.68
CA GLN A 790 21.79 -1.66 -22.82
C GLN A 790 20.31 -1.53 -22.43
N ILE A 791 19.78 -2.54 -21.73
CA ILE A 791 18.41 -2.53 -21.23
C ILE A 791 18.23 -1.40 -20.20
N THR A 792 19.17 -1.22 -19.28
CA THR A 792 19.14 -0.12 -18.30
C THR A 792 19.11 1.23 -19.02
N HIS A 793 19.94 1.41 -20.05
CA HIS A 793 19.96 2.64 -20.83
C HIS A 793 18.65 2.88 -21.61
N ALA A 794 18.06 1.84 -22.20
CA ALA A 794 16.77 1.94 -22.88
C ALA A 794 15.64 2.32 -21.90
N VAL A 795 15.65 1.77 -20.69
CA VAL A 795 14.71 2.12 -19.60
C VAL A 795 14.90 3.57 -19.14
N GLU A 796 16.13 4.07 -19.06
CA GLU A 796 16.42 5.48 -18.74
C GLU A 796 15.91 6.44 -19.81
N GLN A 797 15.99 6.07 -21.10
CA GLN A 797 15.46 6.87 -22.21
C GLN A 797 13.93 6.82 -22.31
N HIS A 798 13.32 5.67 -21.99
CA HIS A 798 11.89 5.42 -22.14
C HIS A 798 11.27 4.81 -20.86
N PRO A 799 11.30 5.53 -19.71
CA PRO A 799 10.88 4.99 -18.41
C PRO A 799 9.39 4.69 -18.34
N ASP A 800 8.57 5.26 -19.22
CA ASP A 800 7.13 5.03 -19.28
C ASP A 800 6.73 3.90 -20.27
N ASN A 801 7.69 3.10 -20.75
CA ASN A 801 7.44 1.96 -21.64
C ASN A 801 7.24 0.65 -20.85
N TYR A 802 6.04 0.06 -20.93
CA TYR A 802 5.67 -1.16 -20.22
C TYR A 802 6.70 -2.29 -20.37
N LEU A 803 7.09 -2.60 -21.61
CA LEU A 803 7.94 -3.75 -21.92
C LEU A 803 9.36 -3.57 -21.41
N LEU A 804 9.91 -2.35 -21.48
CA LEU A 804 11.22 -2.07 -20.88
C LEU A 804 11.15 -2.15 -19.36
N THR A 805 10.07 -1.68 -18.74
CA THR A 805 9.92 -1.69 -17.28
C THR A 805 9.73 -3.10 -16.70
N THR A 806 9.03 -4.01 -17.38
CA THR A 806 8.94 -5.42 -16.96
C THR A 806 10.27 -6.15 -17.13
N VAL A 807 10.99 -5.93 -18.23
CA VAL A 807 12.33 -6.49 -18.43
C VAL A 807 13.32 -5.94 -17.38
N SER A 808 13.20 -4.66 -17.01
CA SER A 808 13.95 -4.06 -15.89
C SER A 808 13.61 -4.72 -14.56
N ALA A 809 12.33 -4.98 -14.26
CA ALA A 809 11.93 -5.67 -13.03
C ALA A 809 12.54 -7.08 -12.95
N TRP A 810 12.47 -7.83 -14.05
CA TRP A 810 13.11 -9.14 -14.16
C TRP A 810 14.64 -9.06 -13.95
N LEU A 811 15.33 -8.07 -14.52
CA LEU A 811 16.77 -7.87 -14.29
C LEU A 811 17.10 -7.60 -12.82
N GLN A 812 16.27 -6.83 -12.11
CA GLN A 812 16.46 -6.57 -10.68
C GLN A 812 16.16 -7.82 -9.83
N SER A 813 15.22 -8.67 -10.25
CA SER A 813 14.97 -10.01 -9.66
C SER A 813 16.23 -10.89 -9.70
N GLN A 814 16.89 -10.99 -10.88
CA GLN A 814 18.14 -11.75 -10.99
C GLN A 814 19.28 -11.17 -10.15
N LYS A 815 19.33 -9.84 -10.01
CA LYS A 815 20.26 -9.14 -9.11
C LYS A 815 19.89 -9.27 -7.63
N ARG A 816 18.81 -9.98 -7.28
CA ARG A 816 18.21 -10.10 -5.93
C ARG A 816 18.00 -8.73 -5.26
N ASN A 817 17.54 -7.77 -6.05
CA ASN A 817 17.32 -6.40 -5.64
C ASN A 817 15.82 -6.08 -5.60
N THR A 818 15.13 -6.79 -4.70
CA THR A 818 13.66 -6.80 -4.55
C THR A 818 13.07 -5.40 -4.36
N LYS A 819 13.85 -4.43 -3.83
CA LYS A 819 13.44 -3.03 -3.72
C LYS A 819 13.42 -2.28 -5.05
N GLU A 820 14.40 -2.47 -5.93
CA GLU A 820 14.39 -1.87 -7.26
C GLU A 820 13.47 -2.65 -8.23
N GLN A 821 13.34 -3.96 -8.02
CA GLN A 821 12.31 -4.77 -8.68
C GLN A 821 10.90 -4.22 -8.38
N LEU A 822 10.57 -3.99 -7.09
CA LEU A 822 9.26 -3.45 -6.69
C LEU A 822 8.94 -2.11 -7.35
N LYS A 823 9.95 -1.24 -7.53
CA LYS A 823 9.77 0.03 -8.26
C LYS A 823 9.51 -0.20 -9.74
N ALA A 824 10.24 -1.12 -10.38
CA ALA A 824 10.09 -1.43 -11.79
C ALA A 824 8.75 -2.12 -12.09
N ASP A 825 8.29 -3.04 -11.24
CA ASP A 825 6.96 -3.66 -11.33
C ASP A 825 5.83 -2.63 -11.12
N TRP A 826 5.99 -1.72 -10.15
CA TRP A 826 5.04 -0.63 -9.94
C TRP A 826 4.99 0.31 -11.14
N LEU A 827 6.14 0.58 -11.76
CA LEU A 827 6.23 1.37 -12.98
C LEU A 827 5.56 0.64 -14.16
N ALA A 828 5.77 -0.67 -14.31
CA ALA A 828 5.09 -1.48 -15.32
C ALA A 828 3.56 -1.48 -15.15
N VAL A 829 3.06 -1.62 -13.91
CA VAL A 829 1.62 -1.48 -13.59
C VAL A 829 1.10 -0.08 -13.91
N ARG A 830 1.90 0.98 -13.70
CA ARG A 830 1.53 2.34 -14.13
C ARG A 830 1.55 2.52 -15.65
N CYS A 831 2.48 1.88 -16.34
CA CYS A 831 2.58 1.92 -17.80
C CYS A 831 1.37 1.24 -18.46
N ASN A 832 0.90 0.11 -17.92
CA ASN A 832 -0.34 -0.52 -18.37
C ASN A 832 -1.19 -1.05 -17.21
N THR A 833 -2.01 -0.17 -16.63
CA THR A 833 -2.90 -0.48 -15.48
C THR A 833 -3.95 -1.55 -15.78
N TYR A 834 -4.19 -1.86 -17.06
CA TYR A 834 -5.14 -2.88 -17.50
C TYR A 834 -4.48 -4.23 -17.79
N ASN A 835 -3.14 -4.33 -17.78
CA ASN A 835 -2.46 -5.60 -17.99
C ASN A 835 -2.51 -6.45 -16.70
N PRO A 836 -3.24 -7.58 -16.66
CA PRO A 836 -3.31 -8.43 -15.47
C PRO A 836 -1.94 -8.99 -15.07
N PHE A 837 -1.04 -9.25 -16.03
CA PHE A 837 0.28 -9.83 -15.77
C PHE A 837 1.17 -8.88 -14.94
N ALA A 838 1.18 -7.59 -15.25
CA ALA A 838 1.89 -6.58 -14.49
C ALA A 838 1.49 -6.57 -13.00
N TRP A 839 0.19 -6.76 -12.75
CA TRP A 839 -0.37 -6.88 -11.40
C TRP A 839 0.01 -8.19 -10.70
N LEU A 840 0.14 -9.31 -11.43
CA LEU A 840 0.63 -10.58 -10.87
C LEU A 840 2.11 -10.50 -10.48
N GLU A 841 2.95 -9.86 -11.28
CA GLU A 841 4.38 -9.73 -10.99
C GLU A 841 4.63 -8.75 -9.84
N LEU A 842 3.98 -7.58 -9.83
CA LEU A 842 4.00 -6.68 -8.66
C LEU A 842 3.55 -7.41 -7.38
N GLY A 843 2.49 -8.22 -7.46
CA GLY A 843 2.02 -9.03 -6.34
C GLY A 843 3.08 -10.03 -5.86
N SER A 844 3.77 -10.69 -6.79
CA SER A 844 4.82 -11.66 -6.50
C SER A 844 6.03 -10.99 -5.83
N THR A 845 6.42 -9.80 -6.28
CA THR A 845 7.51 -9.02 -5.67
C THR A 845 7.16 -8.54 -4.25
N ILE A 846 5.90 -8.17 -3.99
CA ILE A 846 5.43 -7.85 -2.63
C ILE A 846 5.50 -9.08 -1.71
N ALA A 847 5.14 -10.26 -2.23
CA ALA A 847 5.25 -11.53 -1.49
C ALA A 847 6.72 -11.85 -1.14
N ASN A 848 7.62 -11.76 -2.13
CA ASN A 848 9.05 -11.97 -1.93
C ASN A 848 9.63 -11.01 -0.89
N LEU A 849 9.24 -9.73 -0.90
CA LEU A 849 9.68 -8.74 0.10
C LEU A 849 9.19 -9.06 1.52
N ALA A 850 7.98 -9.62 1.66
CA ALA A 850 7.46 -10.09 2.93
C ALA A 850 8.26 -11.30 3.45
N ASP A 851 8.63 -12.22 2.56
CA ASP A 851 9.43 -13.40 2.89
C ASP A 851 10.91 -13.08 3.17
N GLU A 852 11.51 -12.14 2.45
CA GLU A 852 12.84 -11.59 2.76
C GLU A 852 12.88 -10.94 4.15
N THR A 853 11.82 -10.22 4.53
CA THR A 853 11.71 -9.64 5.88
C THR A 853 11.57 -10.73 6.93
N ARG A 854 10.83 -11.80 6.62
CA ARG A 854 10.60 -12.95 7.51
C ARG A 854 11.85 -13.82 7.70
N GLN A 855 12.72 -13.94 6.69
CA GLN A 855 13.93 -14.79 6.70
C GLN A 855 13.64 -16.23 7.18
N GLY A 856 12.49 -16.78 6.79
CA GLY A 856 12.03 -18.11 7.23
C GLY A 856 11.60 -18.24 8.69
N ARG A 857 11.65 -17.17 9.50
CA ARG A 857 11.18 -17.17 10.90
C ARG A 857 9.67 -17.36 11.00
N ALA A 858 9.21 -17.98 12.07
CA ALA A 858 7.79 -17.97 12.42
C ALA A 858 7.36 -16.57 12.94
N ILE A 859 6.09 -16.21 12.79
CA ILE A 859 5.53 -14.89 13.20
C ILE A 859 5.87 -14.55 14.66
N ASN A 860 5.83 -15.55 15.55
CA ASN A 860 6.16 -15.41 16.98
C ASN A 860 7.66 -15.29 17.29
N GLN A 861 8.54 -15.33 16.28
CA GLN A 861 10.00 -15.17 16.37
C GLN A 861 10.49 -13.88 15.71
N MET A 862 9.59 -13.07 15.14
CA MET A 862 9.91 -11.79 14.49
C MET A 862 9.94 -10.65 15.50
N ALA A 863 10.74 -9.61 15.24
CA ALA A 863 10.67 -8.39 16.05
C ALA A 863 9.35 -7.63 15.79
N PRO A 864 8.76 -6.92 16.77
CA PRO A 864 7.48 -6.23 16.59
C PRO A 864 7.44 -5.26 15.40
N SER A 865 8.56 -4.61 15.07
CA SER A 865 8.68 -3.74 13.90
C SER A 865 8.74 -4.48 12.56
N GLU A 866 9.32 -5.70 12.54
CA GLU A 866 9.33 -6.56 11.35
C GLU A 866 7.95 -7.15 11.11
N LEU A 867 7.29 -7.61 12.17
CA LEU A 867 5.92 -8.10 12.13
C LEU A 867 4.97 -7.01 11.64
N GLN A 868 5.03 -5.80 12.22
CA GLN A 868 4.22 -4.66 11.80
C GLN A 868 4.50 -4.23 10.34
N TYR A 869 5.67 -4.53 9.79
CA TYR A 869 5.97 -4.29 8.37
C TYR A 869 5.33 -5.37 7.48
N VAL A 870 5.50 -6.65 7.82
CA VAL A 870 4.94 -7.78 7.07
C VAL A 870 3.41 -7.82 7.12
N GLU A 871 2.79 -7.47 8.26
CA GLU A 871 1.33 -7.30 8.40
C GLU A 871 0.75 -6.22 7.47
N ARG A 872 1.55 -5.25 7.02
CA ARG A 872 1.14 -4.25 6.00
C ARG A 872 1.30 -4.77 4.57
N LEU A 873 2.21 -5.73 4.34
CA LEU A 873 2.48 -6.29 3.01
C LEU A 873 1.44 -7.35 2.60
N TYR A 874 0.96 -8.20 3.51
CA TYR A 874 -0.02 -9.25 3.15
C TYR A 874 -1.35 -8.72 2.60
N PRO A 875 -2.01 -7.70 3.18
CA PRO A 875 -3.21 -7.11 2.58
C PRO A 875 -2.90 -6.49 1.21
N LEU A 876 -1.74 -5.82 1.08
CA LEU A 876 -1.30 -5.20 -0.17
C LEU A 876 -1.09 -6.24 -1.26
N TRP A 877 -0.41 -7.35 -0.97
CA TRP A 877 -0.23 -8.48 -1.89
C TRP A 877 -1.58 -9.02 -2.38
N TYR A 878 -2.51 -9.32 -1.46
CA TYR A 878 -3.84 -9.81 -1.81
C TYR A 878 -4.62 -8.83 -2.70
N ARG A 879 -4.59 -7.53 -2.36
CA ARG A 879 -5.27 -6.47 -3.12
C ARG A 879 -4.70 -6.34 -4.55
N THR A 880 -3.37 -6.35 -4.67
CA THR A 880 -2.64 -6.29 -5.95
C THR A 880 -2.98 -7.48 -6.86
N VAL A 881 -2.93 -8.70 -6.33
CA VAL A 881 -3.24 -9.91 -7.12
C VAL A 881 -4.75 -10.01 -7.41
N ARG A 882 -5.62 -9.58 -6.50
CA ARG A 882 -7.07 -9.51 -6.78
C ARG A 882 -7.39 -8.55 -7.91
N GLN A 883 -6.67 -7.44 -8.06
CA GLN A 883 -6.86 -6.55 -9.22
C GLN A 883 -6.53 -7.28 -10.54
N ALA A 884 -5.48 -8.11 -10.57
CA ALA A 884 -5.22 -8.98 -11.73
C ALA A 884 -6.41 -9.91 -12.03
N THR A 885 -7.02 -10.55 -11.02
CA THR A 885 -8.21 -11.41 -11.20
C THR A 885 -9.50 -10.65 -11.60
N VAL A 886 -9.52 -9.33 -11.46
CA VAL A 886 -10.64 -8.48 -11.93
C VAL A 886 -10.43 -8.10 -13.40
N LEU A 887 -9.18 -7.87 -13.80
CA LEU A 887 -8.78 -7.56 -15.17
C LEU A 887 -8.81 -8.80 -16.07
N ASP A 888 -8.33 -9.94 -15.58
CA ASP A 888 -8.52 -11.27 -16.19
C ASP A 888 -9.17 -12.26 -15.20
N PRO A 889 -10.52 -12.33 -15.21
CA PRO A 889 -11.26 -13.33 -14.44
C PRO A 889 -11.06 -14.78 -14.88
N MET A 890 -10.37 -15.05 -16.00
CA MET A 890 -10.04 -16.39 -16.50
C MET A 890 -8.56 -16.75 -16.33
N SER A 891 -7.78 -15.96 -15.59
CA SER A 891 -6.41 -16.33 -15.22
C SER A 891 -6.44 -17.40 -14.12
N SER A 892 -6.23 -18.67 -14.47
CA SER A 892 -6.11 -19.75 -13.46
C SER A 892 -4.94 -19.47 -12.51
N ILE A 893 -3.80 -19.01 -13.05
CA ILE A 893 -2.62 -18.57 -12.31
C ILE A 893 -2.95 -17.37 -11.41
N GLY A 894 -3.68 -16.36 -11.92
CA GLY A 894 -4.06 -15.19 -11.14
C GLY A 894 -4.96 -15.54 -9.95
N TRP A 895 -5.91 -16.46 -10.13
CA TRP A 895 -6.73 -16.97 -9.03
C TRP A 895 -5.95 -17.87 -8.04
N VAL A 896 -4.93 -18.60 -8.48
CA VAL A 896 -3.98 -19.30 -7.60
C VAL A 896 -3.19 -18.31 -6.75
N LYS A 897 -2.52 -17.32 -7.37
CA LYS A 897 -1.78 -16.29 -6.62
C LYS A 897 -2.72 -15.51 -5.68
N ALA A 898 -3.98 -15.28 -6.05
CA ALA A 898 -4.97 -14.63 -5.18
C ALA A 898 -5.38 -15.51 -3.98
N SER A 899 -5.45 -16.83 -4.18
CA SER A 899 -5.70 -17.80 -3.12
C SER A 899 -4.55 -17.88 -2.12
N GLN A 900 -3.30 -17.95 -2.61
CA GLN A 900 -2.09 -17.86 -1.80
C GLN A 900 -2.12 -16.60 -0.92
N ALA A 901 -2.27 -15.42 -1.53
CA ALA A 901 -2.27 -14.14 -0.82
C ALA A 901 -3.41 -14.02 0.21
N ALA A 902 -4.59 -14.60 -0.07
CA ALA A 902 -5.70 -14.65 0.86
C ALA A 902 -5.40 -15.51 2.11
N SER A 903 -4.66 -16.61 1.94
CA SER A 903 -4.33 -17.52 3.05
C SER A 903 -3.49 -16.86 4.15
N PHE A 904 -2.66 -15.87 3.79
CA PHE A 904 -1.88 -15.06 4.74
C PHE A 904 -2.66 -13.88 5.35
N ASN A 905 -3.83 -13.54 4.80
CA ASN A 905 -4.63 -12.36 5.20
C ASN A 905 -5.77 -12.70 6.19
N SER A 906 -5.67 -13.81 6.92
CA SER A 906 -6.63 -14.31 7.94
C SER A 906 -8.06 -14.66 7.46
N SER A 907 -8.39 -14.50 6.18
CA SER A 907 -9.71 -14.73 5.61
C SER A 907 -9.82 -16.06 4.85
N GLY A 908 -9.69 -17.20 5.55
CA GLY A 908 -9.60 -18.55 4.94
C GLY A 908 -10.66 -18.89 3.89
N SER A 909 -11.92 -18.49 4.08
CA SER A 909 -12.99 -18.70 3.08
C SER A 909 -12.72 -18.02 1.73
N THR A 910 -12.03 -16.88 1.71
CA THR A 910 -11.69 -16.17 0.47
C THR A 910 -10.53 -16.82 -0.29
N ALA A 911 -9.67 -17.57 0.41
CA ALA A 911 -8.60 -18.36 -0.20
C ALA A 911 -9.19 -19.58 -0.92
N ASP A 912 -10.12 -20.29 -0.28
CA ASP A 912 -10.87 -21.41 -0.87
C ASP A 912 -11.61 -21.00 -2.13
N ASP A 913 -12.40 -19.91 -2.07
CA ASP A 913 -13.20 -19.43 -3.20
C ASP A 913 -12.33 -19.07 -4.42
N ALA A 914 -11.14 -18.50 -4.19
CA ALA A 914 -10.17 -18.20 -5.24
C ALA A 914 -9.57 -19.50 -5.82
N PHE A 915 -9.18 -20.44 -4.96
CA PHE A 915 -8.65 -21.74 -5.38
C PHE A 915 -9.65 -22.53 -6.25
N TRP A 916 -10.90 -22.70 -5.80
CA TRP A 916 -11.90 -23.47 -6.54
C TRP A 916 -12.30 -22.78 -7.86
N LYS A 917 -12.16 -21.45 -7.97
CA LYS A 917 -12.26 -20.74 -9.25
C LYS A 917 -11.11 -21.05 -10.19
N ALA A 918 -9.86 -20.97 -9.74
CA ALA A 918 -8.69 -21.33 -10.54
C ALA A 918 -8.83 -22.72 -11.17
N LEU A 919 -9.26 -23.69 -10.35
CA LEU A 919 -9.44 -25.09 -10.73
C LEU A 919 -10.64 -25.33 -11.66
N ALA A 920 -11.68 -24.49 -11.58
CA ALA A 920 -12.82 -24.54 -12.50
C ALA A 920 -12.50 -23.89 -13.87
N ILE A 921 -11.57 -22.93 -13.89
CA ILE A 921 -11.12 -22.21 -15.08
C ILE A 921 -10.16 -23.08 -15.90
N ASP A 922 -9.09 -23.59 -15.29
CA ASP A 922 -8.15 -24.50 -15.93
C ASP A 922 -7.91 -25.75 -15.06
N PRO A 923 -8.72 -26.80 -15.24
CA PRO A 923 -8.53 -28.07 -14.57
C PRO A 923 -7.37 -28.89 -15.16
N GLN A 924 -6.54 -28.38 -16.06
CA GLN A 924 -5.33 -29.05 -16.56
C GLN A 924 -4.03 -28.41 -16.01
N ASN A 925 -4.09 -27.16 -15.54
CA ASN A 925 -2.92 -26.47 -15.01
C ASN A 925 -2.38 -27.15 -13.73
N LEU A 926 -1.18 -27.73 -13.84
CA LEU A 926 -0.46 -28.41 -12.76
C LEU A 926 -0.20 -27.52 -11.53
N GLU A 927 0.07 -26.23 -11.74
CA GLU A 927 0.36 -25.27 -10.68
C GLU A 927 -0.83 -25.11 -9.72
N VAL A 928 -2.06 -25.14 -10.25
CA VAL A 928 -3.28 -25.09 -9.43
C VAL A 928 -3.32 -26.26 -8.45
N TYR A 929 -3.06 -27.48 -8.93
CA TYR A 929 -3.06 -28.66 -8.07
C TYR A 929 -1.93 -28.64 -7.05
N TYR A 930 -0.73 -28.21 -7.44
CA TYR A 930 0.41 -28.07 -6.53
C TYR A 930 0.06 -27.16 -5.35
N TRP A 931 -0.41 -25.94 -5.61
CA TRP A 931 -0.74 -24.99 -4.55
C TRP A 931 -1.97 -25.40 -3.73
N GLY A 932 -2.96 -26.05 -4.34
CA GLY A 932 -4.08 -26.62 -3.60
C GLY A 932 -3.65 -27.70 -2.60
N LEU A 933 -2.72 -28.57 -3.02
CA LEU A 933 -2.16 -29.61 -2.16
C LEU A 933 -1.32 -29.02 -1.02
N GLN A 934 -0.56 -27.95 -1.26
CA GLN A 934 0.18 -27.22 -0.22
C GLN A 934 -0.77 -26.51 0.76
N MET A 935 -1.81 -25.84 0.26
CA MET A 935 -2.73 -25.03 1.07
C MET A 935 -3.51 -25.87 2.09
N TYR A 936 -3.94 -27.08 1.72
CA TYR A 936 -4.70 -27.98 2.60
C TYR A 936 -3.83 -29.00 3.36
N GLN A 937 -2.52 -28.78 3.51
CA GLN A 937 -1.62 -29.68 4.26
C GLN A 937 -2.03 -29.84 5.74
N PRO A 938 -1.65 -30.96 6.39
CA PRO A 938 -2.20 -31.40 7.70
C PRO A 938 -1.86 -30.53 8.93
N LYS A 939 -1.30 -29.32 8.77
CA LYS A 939 -1.23 -28.32 9.86
C LYS A 939 -2.61 -27.79 10.28
N TRP A 940 -3.64 -28.00 9.47
CA TRP A 940 -5.01 -27.52 9.72
C TRP A 940 -5.99 -28.71 9.75
N GLN A 941 -6.48 -29.07 10.94
CA GLN A 941 -7.28 -30.29 11.14
C GLN A 941 -8.69 -30.25 10.51
N ASP A 942 -9.26 -29.07 10.27
CA ASP A 942 -10.63 -28.91 9.78
C ASP A 942 -10.82 -29.13 8.26
N ASP A 943 -9.74 -29.17 7.47
CA ASP A 943 -9.79 -29.10 6.00
C ASP A 943 -9.53 -30.42 5.24
N GLN A 944 -9.42 -31.56 5.93
CA GLN A 944 -9.00 -32.83 5.31
C GLN A 944 -9.94 -33.33 4.17
N ASN A 945 -11.23 -32.98 4.21
CA ASN A 945 -12.17 -33.25 3.10
C ASN A 945 -11.81 -32.50 1.80
N LYS A 946 -11.23 -31.29 1.91
CA LYS A 946 -10.80 -30.49 0.75
C LYS A 946 -9.48 -31.03 0.19
N LEU A 947 -8.52 -31.35 1.06
CA LEU A 947 -7.28 -32.05 0.68
C LEU A 947 -7.59 -33.33 -0.11
N TRP A 948 -8.49 -34.18 0.41
CA TRP A 948 -8.94 -35.40 -0.26
C TRP A 948 -9.47 -35.12 -1.67
N LYS A 949 -10.29 -34.08 -1.83
CA LYS A 949 -10.91 -33.74 -3.11
C LYS A 949 -9.88 -33.27 -4.14
N VAL A 950 -8.95 -32.40 -3.73
CA VAL A 950 -7.85 -31.94 -4.61
C VAL A 950 -6.92 -33.09 -4.98
N ALA A 951 -6.52 -33.90 -4.01
CA ALA A 951 -5.64 -35.05 -4.23
C ALA A 951 -6.29 -36.12 -5.14
N THR A 952 -7.59 -36.36 -5.00
CA THR A 952 -8.33 -37.27 -5.90
C THR A 952 -8.38 -36.74 -7.32
N MET A 953 -8.60 -35.44 -7.50
CA MET A 953 -8.58 -34.81 -8.82
C MET A 953 -7.17 -34.76 -9.44
N ALA A 954 -6.11 -34.65 -8.63
CA ALA A 954 -4.73 -34.80 -9.09
C ALA A 954 -4.41 -36.25 -9.50
N ALA A 955 -4.86 -37.24 -8.72
CA ALA A 955 -4.66 -38.66 -9.04
C ALA A 955 -5.44 -39.15 -10.28
N ALA A 956 -6.44 -38.40 -10.74
CA ALA A 956 -7.23 -38.73 -11.93
C ALA A 956 -6.43 -38.63 -13.25
N ASP A 957 -5.30 -37.93 -13.27
CA ASP A 957 -4.44 -37.69 -14.44
C ASP A 957 -3.01 -38.24 -14.19
N GLU A 958 -2.30 -38.67 -15.23
CA GLU A 958 -0.97 -39.31 -15.08
C GLU A 958 0.15 -38.31 -14.79
N VAL A 959 0.07 -37.09 -15.35
CA VAL A 959 1.07 -36.03 -15.14
C VAL A 959 0.86 -35.37 -13.78
N ARG A 960 -0.40 -35.12 -13.40
CA ARG A 960 -0.74 -34.52 -12.09
C ARG A 960 -0.43 -35.43 -10.91
N PHE A 961 -0.34 -36.74 -11.09
CA PHE A 961 0.05 -37.68 -10.03
C PHE A 961 1.46 -37.36 -9.49
N ILE A 962 2.34 -36.77 -10.29
CA ILE A 962 3.70 -36.35 -9.89
C ILE A 962 3.66 -35.29 -8.78
N LEU A 963 2.54 -34.57 -8.59
CA LEU A 963 2.38 -33.54 -7.55
C LEU A 963 2.04 -34.10 -6.14
N LEU A 964 1.63 -35.36 -6.03
CA LEU A 964 1.30 -35.97 -4.72
C LEU A 964 2.58 -36.39 -3.98
N SER A 965 2.93 -35.71 -2.88
CA SER A 965 4.05 -36.13 -2.02
C SER A 965 3.69 -37.37 -1.18
N PRO A 966 4.67 -38.16 -0.70
CA PRO A 966 4.43 -39.24 0.26
C PRO A 966 3.64 -38.77 1.49
N ASP A 967 3.97 -37.59 2.03
CA ASP A 967 3.32 -37.02 3.22
C ASP A 967 1.84 -36.67 2.97
N ILE A 968 1.47 -36.27 1.75
CA ILE A 968 0.08 -36.07 1.36
C ILE A 968 -0.67 -37.41 1.31
N ILE A 969 -0.02 -38.46 0.78
CA ILE A 969 -0.61 -39.81 0.72
C ILE A 969 -0.82 -40.35 2.15
N GLU A 970 0.16 -40.14 3.05
CA GLU A 970 0.08 -40.53 4.46
C GLU A 970 -0.98 -39.70 5.23
N ALA A 971 -1.04 -38.39 5.01
CA ALA A 971 -2.05 -37.52 5.62
C ALA A 971 -3.49 -37.90 5.22
N LEU A 972 -3.68 -38.33 3.96
CA LEU A 972 -4.96 -38.85 3.49
C LEU A 972 -5.31 -40.20 4.15
N GLN A 973 -4.33 -41.07 4.38
CA GLN A 973 -4.52 -42.33 5.11
C GLN A 973 -4.83 -42.10 6.60
N ALA A 974 -4.19 -41.13 7.25
CA ALA A 974 -4.43 -40.78 8.65
C ALA A 974 -5.80 -40.12 8.91
N SER A 975 -6.48 -39.62 7.88
CA SER A 975 -7.74 -38.87 7.99
C SER A 975 -8.98 -39.68 8.40
N GLY A 976 -8.93 -41.02 8.32
CA GLY A 976 -10.07 -41.90 8.61
C GLY A 976 -11.26 -41.80 7.64
N LEU A 977 -11.12 -41.07 6.52
CA LEU A 977 -12.18 -40.87 5.53
C LEU A 977 -12.35 -42.11 4.61
N ASN A 978 -13.13 -43.09 5.09
CA ASN A 978 -13.60 -44.27 4.35
C ASN A 978 -12.49 -45.09 3.64
N ASP A 979 -11.92 -46.07 4.35
CA ASP A 979 -10.90 -47.03 3.89
C ASP A 979 -11.08 -47.53 2.46
N ALA A 980 -12.32 -47.83 2.04
CA ALA A 980 -12.62 -48.35 0.71
C ALA A 980 -12.19 -47.39 -0.43
N LYS A 981 -12.44 -46.07 -0.28
CA LYS A 981 -12.09 -45.07 -1.31
C LYS A 981 -10.62 -44.69 -1.28
N ALA A 982 -10.01 -44.64 -0.10
CA ALA A 982 -8.57 -44.51 0.02
C ALA A 982 -7.86 -45.69 -0.68
N THR A 983 -8.34 -46.91 -0.45
CA THR A 983 -7.83 -48.13 -1.10
C THR A 983 -8.02 -48.11 -2.62
N GLU A 984 -9.17 -47.66 -3.12
CA GLU A 984 -9.44 -47.51 -4.56
C GLU A 984 -8.52 -46.47 -5.23
N LEU A 985 -8.28 -45.33 -4.56
CA LEU A 985 -7.34 -44.31 -5.01
C LEU A 985 -5.90 -44.85 -5.04
N LEU A 986 -5.51 -45.61 -4.02
CA LEU A 986 -4.21 -46.27 -3.90
C LEU A 986 -4.01 -47.36 -4.97
N GLN A 987 -5.06 -48.12 -5.30
CA GLN A 987 -5.01 -49.10 -6.40
C GLN A 987 -4.87 -48.42 -7.77
N THR A 988 -5.59 -47.32 -7.99
CA THR A 988 -5.50 -46.51 -9.23
C THR A 988 -4.11 -45.87 -9.35
N ALA A 989 -3.58 -45.35 -8.25
CA ALA A 989 -2.22 -44.84 -8.13
C ALA A 989 -1.17 -45.91 -8.48
N ASN A 990 -1.31 -47.11 -7.95
CA ASN A 990 -0.42 -48.24 -8.24
C ASN A 990 -0.39 -48.59 -9.74
N VAL A 991 -1.55 -48.68 -10.39
CA VAL A 991 -1.60 -48.96 -11.84
C VAL A 991 -0.84 -47.88 -12.62
N LYS A 992 -1.08 -46.60 -12.32
CA LYS A 992 -0.43 -45.47 -13.01
C LYS A 992 1.07 -45.34 -12.72
N LEU A 993 1.50 -45.56 -11.49
CA LEU A 993 2.92 -45.57 -11.12
C LEU A 993 3.68 -46.68 -11.86
N ASN A 994 3.08 -47.88 -11.98
CA ASN A 994 3.65 -48.95 -12.80
C ASN A 994 3.67 -48.58 -14.29
N THR A 995 2.63 -47.94 -14.83
CA THR A 995 2.64 -47.43 -16.22
C THR A 995 3.77 -46.44 -16.43
N LEU A 996 3.90 -45.40 -15.59
CA LEU A 996 4.96 -44.40 -15.67
C LEU A 996 6.37 -45.00 -15.52
N ALA A 997 6.57 -45.95 -14.60
CA ALA A 997 7.83 -46.68 -14.46
C ALA A 997 8.13 -47.53 -15.72
N SER A 998 7.11 -48.12 -16.36
CA SER A 998 7.26 -48.93 -17.58
C SER A 998 7.52 -48.09 -18.85
N LEU A 999 7.15 -46.81 -18.85
CA LEU A 999 7.54 -45.84 -19.89
C LEU A 999 9.04 -45.48 -19.82
N ASN A 1000 9.74 -45.95 -18.78
CA ASN A 1000 11.19 -45.98 -18.65
C ASN A 1000 11.96 -44.62 -18.63
N PRO A 1001 11.40 -43.48 -18.14
CA PRO A 1001 12.23 -42.34 -17.78
C PRO A 1001 12.99 -42.63 -16.47
N PRO A 1002 14.30 -42.29 -16.38
CA PRO A 1002 15.09 -42.52 -15.16
C PRO A 1002 14.76 -41.50 -14.05
N ASN A 1003 13.58 -41.62 -13.42
CA ASN A 1003 13.10 -40.67 -12.42
C ASN A 1003 13.08 -41.27 -11.01
N ALA A 1004 14.03 -40.81 -10.18
CA ALA A 1004 14.17 -41.21 -8.77
C ALA A 1004 12.94 -40.95 -7.91
N SER A 1005 12.19 -39.86 -8.16
CA SER A 1005 11.01 -39.48 -7.38
C SER A 1005 9.83 -40.44 -7.58
N ILE A 1006 9.75 -41.17 -8.70
CA ILE A 1006 8.72 -42.18 -8.93
C ILE A 1006 8.98 -43.38 -8.02
N HIS A 1007 10.23 -43.85 -7.98
CA HIS A 1007 10.67 -44.97 -7.15
C HIS A 1007 10.59 -44.64 -5.64
N LYS A 1008 10.91 -43.40 -5.22
CA LYS A 1008 10.63 -42.89 -3.87
C LYS A 1008 9.18 -43.14 -3.46
N LYS A 1009 8.22 -42.71 -4.29
CA LYS A 1009 6.79 -42.82 -4.01
C LYS A 1009 6.29 -44.27 -4.00
N LEU A 1010 6.78 -45.10 -4.92
CA LEU A 1010 6.49 -46.54 -4.95
C LEU A 1010 7.02 -47.26 -3.70
N GLY A 1011 8.22 -46.90 -3.22
CA GLY A 1011 8.79 -47.42 -1.97
C GLY A 1011 7.87 -47.20 -0.77
N PHE A 1012 7.48 -45.95 -0.50
CA PHE A 1012 6.53 -45.62 0.57
C PHE A 1012 5.15 -46.28 0.38
N PHE A 1013 4.64 -46.31 -0.85
CA PHE A 1013 3.37 -46.94 -1.18
C PHE A 1013 3.35 -48.42 -0.76
N PHE A 1014 4.35 -49.19 -1.19
CA PHE A 1014 4.44 -50.61 -0.86
C PHE A 1014 4.76 -50.86 0.62
N TRP A 1015 5.54 -49.98 1.26
CA TRP A 1015 5.86 -50.08 2.69
C TRP A 1015 4.60 -49.96 3.55
N ASN A 1016 3.74 -48.97 3.27
CA ASN A 1016 2.48 -48.78 3.98
C ASN A 1016 1.49 -49.94 3.73
N GLN A 1017 1.53 -50.55 2.55
CA GLN A 1017 0.78 -51.78 2.23
C GLN A 1017 1.38 -53.06 2.84
N LYS A 1018 2.47 -52.96 3.61
CA LYS A 1018 3.25 -54.08 4.18
C LYS A 1018 3.80 -55.05 3.12
N GLN A 1019 3.94 -54.59 1.88
CA GLN A 1019 4.51 -55.35 0.75
C GLN A 1019 6.03 -55.14 0.73
N ASN A 1020 6.69 -55.62 1.78
CA ASN A 1020 8.09 -55.30 2.07
C ASN A 1020 9.06 -55.61 0.92
N GLU A 1021 8.85 -56.69 0.16
CA GLU A 1021 9.70 -57.05 -0.99
C GLU A 1021 9.62 -56.01 -2.13
N HIS A 1022 8.42 -55.48 -2.39
CA HIS A 1022 8.21 -54.46 -3.41
C HIS A 1022 8.73 -53.10 -2.91
N ALA A 1023 8.46 -52.76 -1.64
CA ALA A 1023 8.98 -51.55 -1.00
C ALA A 1023 10.52 -51.48 -1.07
N GLN A 1024 11.19 -52.59 -0.73
CA GLN A 1024 12.63 -52.70 -0.78
C GLN A 1024 13.17 -52.47 -2.20
N THR A 1025 12.58 -53.14 -3.20
CA THR A 1025 12.98 -53.02 -4.61
C THR A 1025 12.93 -51.57 -5.09
N GLU A 1026 11.91 -50.82 -4.67
CA GLU A 1026 11.68 -49.44 -5.10
C GLU A 1026 12.54 -48.43 -4.33
N PHE A 1027 12.78 -48.63 -3.03
CA PHE A 1027 13.76 -47.86 -2.26
C PHE A 1027 15.21 -48.09 -2.76
N GLU A 1028 15.58 -49.33 -3.07
CA GLU A 1028 16.87 -49.66 -3.70
C GLU A 1028 17.01 -48.97 -5.06
N ARG A 1029 15.94 -48.88 -5.84
CA ARG A 1029 15.94 -48.23 -7.16
C ARG A 1029 16.00 -46.71 -7.09
N TRP A 1030 15.40 -46.08 -6.07
CA TRP A 1030 15.65 -44.66 -5.75
C TRP A 1030 17.14 -44.43 -5.46
N VAL A 1031 17.75 -45.23 -4.58
CA VAL A 1031 19.19 -45.12 -4.26
C VAL A 1031 20.08 -45.39 -5.48
N GLN A 1032 19.72 -46.32 -6.37
CA GLN A 1032 20.46 -46.56 -7.62
C GLN A 1032 20.41 -45.37 -8.60
N LEU A 1033 19.28 -44.67 -8.69
CA LEU A 1033 19.09 -43.50 -9.55
C LEU A 1033 19.66 -42.21 -8.93
N SER A 1034 19.81 -42.16 -7.61
CA SER A 1034 20.33 -41.01 -6.88
C SER A 1034 21.32 -41.42 -5.79
N PRO A 1035 22.49 -41.97 -6.15
CA PRO A 1035 23.43 -42.55 -5.18
C PRO A 1035 24.04 -41.53 -4.21
N ASN A 1036 24.05 -40.25 -4.59
CA ASN A 1036 24.52 -39.14 -3.77
C ASN A 1036 23.40 -38.42 -3.00
N ASP A 1037 22.16 -38.92 -3.03
CA ASP A 1037 21.05 -38.36 -2.28
C ASP A 1037 21.06 -38.90 -0.83
N ALA A 1038 21.38 -38.02 0.12
CA ALA A 1038 21.41 -38.35 1.55
C ALA A 1038 20.02 -38.74 2.08
N GLU A 1039 18.93 -38.23 1.47
CA GLU A 1039 17.56 -38.55 1.84
C GLU A 1039 17.22 -39.98 1.41
N ALA A 1040 17.59 -40.38 0.19
CA ALA A 1040 17.40 -41.74 -0.33
C ALA A 1040 18.06 -42.79 0.57
N GLN A 1041 19.32 -42.54 0.96
CA GLN A 1041 20.07 -43.41 1.87
C GLN A 1041 19.41 -43.47 3.27
N TYR A 1042 18.97 -42.33 3.80
CA TYR A 1042 18.27 -42.28 5.09
C TYR A 1042 16.97 -43.11 5.08
N TRP A 1043 16.11 -42.94 4.08
CA TRP A 1043 14.82 -43.65 4.04
C TRP A 1043 14.95 -45.14 3.76
N LEU A 1044 15.89 -45.58 2.91
CA LEU A 1044 16.20 -47.01 2.76
C LEU A 1044 16.71 -47.60 4.09
N GLY A 1045 17.58 -46.87 4.81
CA GLY A 1045 18.05 -47.27 6.14
C GLY A 1045 16.90 -47.44 7.16
N GLY A 1046 15.94 -46.50 7.18
CA GLY A 1046 14.75 -46.54 8.03
C GLY A 1046 13.76 -47.65 7.64
N PHE A 1047 13.56 -47.90 6.35
CA PHE A 1047 12.80 -49.04 5.85
C PHE A 1047 13.41 -50.36 6.35
N LEU A 1048 14.71 -50.56 6.14
CA LEU A 1048 15.47 -51.73 6.60
C LEU A 1048 15.39 -51.92 8.12
N TYR A 1049 15.39 -50.82 8.89
CA TYR A 1049 15.26 -50.85 10.35
C TYR A 1049 13.89 -51.40 10.77
N SER A 1050 12.82 -50.96 10.09
CA SER A 1050 11.44 -51.39 10.38
C SER A 1050 11.20 -52.89 10.13
N ILE A 1051 11.93 -53.47 9.18
CA ILE A 1051 11.88 -54.93 8.87
C ILE A 1051 12.97 -55.73 9.59
N GLY A 1052 13.73 -55.11 10.51
CA GLY A 1052 14.71 -55.78 11.37
C GLY A 1052 16.07 -56.06 10.74
N ARG A 1053 16.38 -55.50 9.56
CA ARG A 1053 17.67 -55.66 8.85
C ARG A 1053 18.73 -54.67 9.36
N TYR A 1054 18.96 -54.71 10.66
CA TYR A 1054 19.73 -53.72 11.41
C TYR A 1054 21.20 -53.55 10.96
N ASP A 1055 21.83 -54.59 10.41
CA ASP A 1055 23.21 -54.49 9.90
C ASP A 1055 23.30 -53.62 8.65
N GLU A 1056 22.27 -53.68 7.79
CA GLU A 1056 22.20 -52.94 6.53
C GLU A 1056 21.68 -51.52 6.75
N THR A 1057 20.76 -51.32 7.70
CA THR A 1057 20.44 -50.00 8.25
C THR A 1057 21.70 -49.22 8.64
N ALA A 1058 22.63 -49.87 9.35
CA ALA A 1058 23.86 -49.24 9.80
C ALA A 1058 24.86 -48.92 8.65
N ILE A 1059 24.67 -49.48 7.46
CA ILE A 1059 25.40 -49.10 6.24
C ILE A 1059 24.77 -47.84 5.65
N HIS A 1060 23.45 -47.89 5.38
CA HIS A 1060 22.73 -46.79 4.74
C HIS A 1060 22.67 -45.51 5.59
N TYR A 1061 22.50 -45.60 6.90
CA TYR A 1061 22.60 -44.43 7.78
C TYR A 1061 24.01 -43.82 7.82
N ARG A 1062 25.07 -44.64 7.79
CA ARG A 1062 26.44 -44.10 7.71
C ARG A 1062 26.68 -43.39 6.37
N GLU A 1063 26.13 -43.89 5.27
CA GLU A 1063 26.22 -43.24 3.97
C GLU A 1063 25.38 -41.95 3.90
N ALA A 1064 24.19 -41.92 4.50
CA ALA A 1064 23.39 -40.71 4.67
C ALA A 1064 24.14 -39.62 5.46
N ILE A 1065 24.85 -39.99 6.54
CA ILE A 1065 25.70 -39.08 7.33
C ILE A 1065 26.94 -38.66 6.53
N ARG A 1066 27.52 -39.54 5.69
CA ARG A 1066 28.65 -39.21 4.82
C ARG A 1066 28.29 -38.18 3.74
N LEU A 1067 27.07 -38.24 3.23
CA LEU A 1067 26.54 -37.32 2.22
C LEU A 1067 26.01 -36.01 2.83
N ASN A 1068 25.32 -36.10 3.97
CA ASN A 1068 24.88 -34.96 4.77
C ASN A 1068 25.27 -35.17 6.24
N PRO A 1069 26.37 -34.53 6.72
CA PRO A 1069 26.84 -34.65 8.10
C PRO A 1069 25.82 -34.25 9.18
N ASP A 1070 24.81 -33.45 8.83
CA ASP A 1070 23.80 -32.92 9.75
C ASP A 1070 22.44 -33.65 9.61
N SER A 1071 22.43 -34.86 9.03
CA SER A 1071 21.24 -35.67 8.80
C SER A 1071 20.60 -36.25 10.08
N GLU A 1072 19.27 -36.37 10.10
CA GLU A 1072 18.49 -37.11 11.12
C GLU A 1072 19.00 -38.56 11.33
N ALA A 1073 19.69 -39.14 10.33
CA ALA A 1073 20.39 -40.41 10.44
C ALA A 1073 21.34 -40.50 11.65
N LEU A 1074 21.91 -39.37 12.12
CA LEU A 1074 22.72 -39.30 13.35
C LEU A 1074 21.99 -39.86 14.58
N LEU A 1075 20.72 -39.48 14.77
CA LEU A 1075 19.93 -39.88 15.93
C LEU A 1075 19.59 -41.38 15.88
N TYR A 1076 19.09 -41.84 14.73
CA TYR A 1076 18.66 -43.25 14.57
C TYR A 1076 19.83 -44.24 14.55
N LEU A 1077 20.99 -43.85 13.97
CA LEU A 1077 22.21 -44.65 14.10
C LEU A 1077 22.72 -44.64 15.55
N GLY A 1078 22.66 -43.51 16.25
CA GLY A 1078 22.98 -43.40 17.67
C GLY A 1078 22.17 -44.35 18.55
N ASP A 1079 20.84 -44.37 18.40
CA ASP A 1079 19.95 -45.27 19.15
C ASP A 1079 20.22 -46.76 18.84
N LEU A 1080 20.40 -47.10 17.56
CA LEU A 1080 20.76 -48.46 17.14
C LEU A 1080 22.10 -48.93 17.75
N LEU A 1081 23.10 -48.05 17.81
CA LEU A 1081 24.39 -48.34 18.43
C LEU A 1081 24.28 -48.47 19.96
N VAL A 1082 23.47 -47.64 20.63
CA VAL A 1082 23.16 -47.80 22.07
C VAL A 1082 22.50 -49.15 22.32
N TRP A 1083 21.50 -49.54 21.53
CA TRP A 1083 20.84 -50.85 21.65
C TRP A 1083 21.81 -52.02 21.44
N ARG A 1084 22.76 -51.89 20.51
CA ARG A 1084 23.84 -52.86 20.28
C ARG A 1084 24.97 -52.84 21.33
N SER A 1085 24.85 -52.03 22.39
CA SER A 1085 25.90 -51.81 23.41
C SER A 1085 27.21 -51.23 22.86
N GLN A 1086 27.17 -50.59 21.68
CA GLN A 1086 28.31 -49.92 21.02
C GLN A 1086 28.39 -48.44 21.42
N ALA A 1087 28.25 -48.17 22.72
CA ALA A 1087 28.08 -46.81 23.26
C ALA A 1087 29.22 -45.83 22.93
N ALA A 1088 30.45 -46.34 22.73
CA ALA A 1088 31.60 -45.52 22.34
C ALA A 1088 31.50 -44.94 20.91
N GLU A 1089 30.78 -45.61 20.00
CA GLU A 1089 30.47 -45.09 18.65
C GLU A 1089 29.22 -44.20 18.66
N ALA A 1090 28.27 -44.48 19.57
CA ALA A 1090 27.03 -43.71 19.70
C ALA A 1090 27.22 -42.30 20.30
N GLU A 1091 28.08 -42.16 21.32
CA GLU A 1091 28.30 -40.87 22.03
C GLU A 1091 28.58 -39.68 21.08
N PRO A 1092 29.57 -39.74 20.16
CA PRO A 1092 29.87 -38.60 19.29
C PRO A 1092 28.72 -38.23 18.34
N LEU A 1093 28.00 -39.23 17.81
CA LEU A 1093 26.87 -39.00 16.89
C LEU A 1093 25.70 -38.31 17.60
N LEU A 1094 25.35 -38.80 18.80
CA LEU A 1094 24.29 -38.22 19.62
C LEU A 1094 24.66 -36.81 20.11
N ARG A 1095 25.94 -36.55 20.43
CA ARG A 1095 26.41 -35.19 20.78
C ARG A 1095 26.36 -34.22 19.59
N HIS A 1096 26.72 -34.66 18.38
CA HIS A 1096 26.58 -33.84 17.15
C HIS A 1096 25.11 -33.51 16.91
N TYR A 1097 24.21 -34.51 16.94
CA TYR A 1097 22.78 -34.28 16.77
C TYR A 1097 22.18 -33.32 17.83
N ILE A 1098 22.63 -33.40 19.09
CA ILE A 1098 22.22 -32.46 20.15
C ILE A 1098 22.73 -31.02 19.91
N GLN A 1099 23.88 -30.82 19.25
CA GLN A 1099 24.34 -29.47 18.87
C GLN A 1099 23.42 -28.85 17.81
N LEU A 1100 22.87 -29.65 16.90
CA LEU A 1100 21.91 -29.23 15.88
C LEU A 1100 20.50 -29.06 16.46
N HIS A 1101 20.09 -29.93 17.39
CA HIS A 1101 18.76 -29.97 17.99
C HIS A 1101 18.78 -29.98 19.53
N PRO A 1102 19.15 -28.86 20.21
CA PRO A 1102 19.34 -28.79 21.67
C PRO A 1102 18.08 -28.97 22.53
N SER A 1103 16.92 -29.16 21.88
CA SER A 1103 15.63 -29.42 22.54
C SER A 1103 15.11 -30.84 22.31
N ASN A 1104 15.83 -31.71 21.59
CA ASN A 1104 15.35 -33.06 21.30
C ASN A 1104 15.50 -33.98 22.53
N ALA A 1105 14.39 -34.21 23.24
CA ALA A 1105 14.36 -35.03 24.45
C ALA A 1105 14.76 -36.50 24.22
N ARG A 1106 14.54 -37.05 23.02
CA ARG A 1106 14.95 -38.42 22.67
C ARG A 1106 16.48 -38.51 22.60
N ALA A 1107 17.12 -37.56 21.95
CA ALA A 1107 18.57 -37.51 21.81
C ALA A 1107 19.26 -37.42 23.19
N HIS A 1108 18.78 -36.55 24.08
CA HIS A 1108 19.29 -36.44 25.46
C HIS A 1108 19.06 -37.73 26.27
N LEU A 1109 17.92 -38.41 26.09
CA LEU A 1109 17.66 -39.72 26.72
C LEU A 1109 18.68 -40.79 26.27
N ASP A 1110 18.92 -40.90 24.97
CA ASP A 1110 19.81 -41.92 24.40
C ASP A 1110 21.29 -41.60 24.66
N LEU A 1111 21.68 -40.33 24.65
CA LEU A 1111 23.02 -39.92 25.08
C LEU A 1111 23.24 -40.30 26.55
N GLY A 1112 22.27 -40.07 27.44
CA GLY A 1112 22.38 -40.51 28.83
C GLY A 1112 22.50 -42.04 29.00
N LYS A 1113 21.84 -42.83 28.14
CA LYS A 1113 22.04 -44.30 28.09
C LYS A 1113 23.46 -44.66 27.64
N ALA A 1114 23.97 -44.03 26.58
CA ALA A 1114 25.34 -44.23 26.08
C ALA A 1114 26.38 -43.89 27.16
N LEU A 1115 26.23 -42.74 27.82
CA LEU A 1115 27.11 -42.28 28.89
C LEU A 1115 27.10 -43.22 30.09
N LEU A 1116 25.93 -43.75 30.50
CA LEU A 1116 25.87 -44.76 31.57
C LEU A 1116 26.64 -46.03 31.18
N ALA A 1117 26.47 -46.53 29.94
CA ALA A 1117 27.20 -47.70 29.46
C ALA A 1117 28.73 -47.49 29.39
N LEU A 1118 29.17 -46.23 29.29
CA LEU A 1118 30.58 -45.82 29.36
C LEU A 1118 31.07 -45.48 30.79
N ASN A 1119 30.27 -45.77 31.82
CA ASN A 1119 30.50 -45.40 33.23
C ASN A 1119 30.63 -43.88 33.49
N LYS A 1120 30.16 -43.02 32.58
CA LYS A 1120 30.11 -41.55 32.73
C LYS A 1120 28.84 -41.11 33.46
N THR A 1121 28.62 -41.68 34.65
CA THR A 1121 27.33 -41.62 35.37
C THR A 1121 26.86 -40.20 35.71
N GLY A 1122 27.79 -39.27 36.00
CA GLY A 1122 27.45 -37.87 36.30
C GLY A 1122 26.93 -37.10 35.07
N GLU A 1123 27.53 -37.33 33.90
CA GLU A 1123 27.06 -36.75 32.64
C GLU A 1123 25.72 -37.37 32.23
N ALA A 1124 25.55 -38.68 32.39
CA ALA A 1124 24.29 -39.37 32.10
C ALA A 1124 23.09 -38.78 32.88
N GLN A 1125 23.29 -38.46 34.16
CA GLN A 1125 22.27 -37.80 34.99
C GLN A 1125 21.95 -36.38 34.52
N ALA A 1126 22.94 -35.62 34.05
CA ALA A 1126 22.72 -34.28 33.50
C ALA A 1126 21.87 -34.33 32.22
N GLU A 1127 22.21 -35.22 31.28
CA GLU A 1127 21.45 -35.38 30.02
C GLU A 1127 20.01 -35.85 30.27
N TRP A 1128 19.79 -36.80 31.19
CA TRP A 1128 18.42 -37.19 31.57
C TRP A 1128 17.62 -36.07 32.24
N ALA A 1129 18.26 -35.20 33.04
CA ALA A 1129 17.59 -34.04 33.60
C ALA A 1129 17.17 -33.03 32.50
N VAL A 1130 17.95 -32.90 31.42
CA VAL A 1130 17.56 -32.12 30.24
C VAL A 1130 16.40 -32.79 29.51
N ALA A 1131 16.43 -34.11 29.27
CA ALA A 1131 15.34 -34.84 28.63
C ALA A 1131 13.99 -34.67 29.36
N VAL A 1132 13.99 -34.75 30.71
CA VAL A 1132 12.80 -34.48 31.55
C VAL A 1132 12.30 -33.03 31.41
N LYS A 1133 13.20 -32.07 31.22
CA LYS A 1133 12.84 -30.66 31.07
C LYS A 1133 12.24 -30.36 29.69
N GLN A 1134 12.76 -30.99 28.63
CA GLN A 1134 12.31 -30.75 27.26
C GLN A 1134 11.00 -31.50 26.92
N ASP A 1135 10.76 -32.69 27.50
CA ASP A 1135 9.56 -33.50 27.23
C ASP A 1135 8.37 -33.17 28.17
N GLN A 1136 8.06 -31.87 28.34
CA GLN A 1136 6.89 -31.40 29.10
C GLN A 1136 5.71 -31.10 28.18
N VAL A 1137 4.72 -31.99 28.19
CA VAL A 1137 3.47 -31.88 27.40
C VAL A 1137 2.39 -31.21 28.25
N THR A 1138 1.76 -30.16 27.74
CA THR A 1138 0.65 -29.49 28.44
C THR A 1138 -0.68 -30.11 27.99
N ASP A 1139 -1.45 -30.65 28.93
CA ASP A 1139 -2.73 -31.30 28.62
C ASP A 1139 -3.85 -30.30 28.30
N LYS A 1140 -5.00 -30.81 27.87
CA LYS A 1140 -6.20 -30.02 27.52
C LYS A 1140 -6.80 -29.22 28.68
N THR A 1141 -6.30 -29.39 29.91
CA THR A 1141 -6.70 -28.63 31.10
C THR A 1141 -5.65 -27.60 31.55
N GLY A 1142 -4.52 -27.51 30.83
CA GLY A 1142 -3.40 -26.64 31.16
C GLY A 1142 -2.39 -27.23 32.15
N GLN A 1143 -2.51 -28.51 32.51
CA GLN A 1143 -1.55 -29.17 33.40
C GLN A 1143 -0.35 -29.69 32.60
N LYS A 1144 0.86 -29.43 33.12
CA LYS A 1144 2.09 -29.97 32.56
C LYS A 1144 2.29 -31.42 33.02
N THR A 1145 2.32 -32.33 32.06
CA THR A 1145 2.65 -33.74 32.22
C THR A 1145 3.97 -34.05 31.50
N LEU A 1146 4.57 -35.21 31.75
CA LEU A 1146 5.74 -35.67 31.00
C LEU A 1146 5.34 -36.56 29.83
N GLY A 1147 5.96 -36.34 28.67
CA GLY A 1147 5.88 -37.25 27.53
C GLY A 1147 6.63 -38.57 27.78
N GLN A 1148 6.76 -39.38 26.73
CA GLN A 1148 7.29 -40.73 26.83
C GLN A 1148 8.79 -40.76 27.22
N PHE A 1149 9.60 -39.87 26.66
CA PHE A 1149 11.05 -39.87 26.87
C PHE A 1149 11.42 -39.21 28.20
N GLY A 1150 10.69 -38.17 28.61
CA GLY A 1150 10.76 -37.57 29.94
C GLY A 1150 10.38 -38.55 31.04
N LYS A 1151 9.34 -39.38 30.84
CA LYS A 1151 9.01 -40.47 31.77
C LYS A 1151 10.14 -41.50 31.88
N GLN A 1152 10.72 -41.93 30.76
CA GLN A 1152 11.84 -42.88 30.74
C GLN A 1152 13.12 -42.28 31.40
N ALA A 1153 13.41 -41.01 31.14
CA ALA A 1153 14.53 -40.29 31.77
C ALA A 1153 14.31 -40.10 33.28
N GLN A 1154 13.10 -39.76 33.71
CA GLN A 1154 12.75 -39.64 35.13
C GLN A 1154 12.83 -40.99 35.85
N GLU A 1155 12.40 -42.08 35.21
CA GLU A 1155 12.56 -43.43 35.75
C GLU A 1155 14.05 -43.80 35.90
N ALA A 1156 14.88 -43.50 34.89
CA ALA A 1156 16.32 -43.72 34.93
C ALA A 1156 17.02 -42.93 36.06
N LEU A 1157 16.63 -41.67 36.27
CA LEU A 1157 17.10 -40.83 37.38
C LEU A 1157 16.66 -41.41 38.75
N SER A 1158 15.41 -41.90 38.85
CA SER A 1158 14.84 -42.37 40.13
C SER A 1158 15.49 -43.65 40.68
N LYS A 1159 16.06 -44.49 39.82
CA LYS A 1159 16.56 -45.82 40.21
C LYS A 1159 17.94 -45.82 40.87
N ASN A 1160 18.61 -44.67 40.95
CA ASN A 1160 19.98 -44.45 41.45
C ASN A 1160 21.01 -45.39 40.76
N PRO A 1161 21.75 -44.92 39.74
CA PRO A 1161 22.46 -45.77 38.78
C PRO A 1161 23.66 -46.53 39.36
N ALA A 1162 23.39 -47.64 40.05
CA ALA A 1162 24.29 -48.78 40.11
C ALA A 1162 24.47 -49.35 38.69
N PRO A 1163 25.64 -49.94 38.36
CA PRO A 1163 25.87 -50.54 37.05
C PRO A 1163 24.86 -51.67 36.80
N LEU A 1164 23.92 -51.44 35.90
CA LEU A 1164 22.94 -52.43 35.48
C LEU A 1164 23.66 -53.54 34.72
N THR A 1165 23.88 -54.68 35.38
CA THR A 1165 24.28 -55.92 34.69
C THR A 1165 23.28 -56.19 33.56
N PRO A 1166 23.74 -56.51 32.34
CA PRO A 1166 22.88 -56.54 31.16
C PRO A 1166 21.87 -57.68 31.23
N LYS A 1167 20.65 -57.38 31.70
CA LYS A 1167 19.48 -58.17 31.36
C LYS A 1167 18.97 -57.71 30.01
N ILE A 1168 18.95 -58.66 29.08
CA ILE A 1168 18.45 -58.53 27.71
C ILE A 1168 17.07 -57.85 27.74
N PHE A 1169 17.02 -56.59 27.32
CA PHE A 1169 15.76 -55.93 27.01
C PHE A 1169 15.36 -56.33 25.59
N GLN A 1170 14.24 -57.05 25.47
CA GLN A 1170 13.65 -57.35 24.18
C GLN A 1170 13.23 -56.05 23.48
N PRO A 1171 13.35 -55.98 22.13
CA PRO A 1171 12.87 -54.83 21.38
C PRO A 1171 11.36 -54.65 21.56
N VAL A 1172 10.91 -53.40 21.56
CA VAL A 1172 9.48 -53.07 21.41
C VAL A 1172 9.05 -53.62 20.05
N GLN A 1173 8.00 -54.44 20.01
CA GLN A 1173 7.56 -55.03 18.75
C GLN A 1173 6.96 -53.96 17.81
N PRO A 1174 7.20 -54.05 16.49
CA PRO A 1174 6.58 -53.16 15.53
C PRO A 1174 5.07 -53.44 15.48
N GLY A 1175 4.23 -52.48 15.88
CA GLY A 1175 2.78 -52.66 15.82
C GLY A 1175 1.94 -51.80 16.77
N GLN A 1176 2.53 -51.11 17.74
CA GLN A 1176 1.78 -50.12 18.52
C GLN A 1176 1.89 -48.72 17.91
N THR A 1177 0.78 -48.32 17.31
CA THR A 1177 0.43 -46.99 16.80
C THR A 1177 1.04 -45.83 17.59
N VAL A 1178 1.92 -45.06 16.94
CA VAL A 1178 2.18 -43.65 17.28
C VAL A 1178 1.20 -42.76 16.51
N LEU A 1179 -0.09 -43.04 16.70
CA LEU A 1179 -1.20 -42.13 16.37
C LEU A 1179 -1.95 -41.87 17.67
N GLN A 1180 -1.43 -40.93 18.46
CA GLN A 1180 -2.14 -40.08 19.42
C GLN A 1180 -1.14 -39.22 20.21
N GLN A 1181 -0.90 -38.00 19.72
CA GLN A 1181 -0.56 -36.88 20.59
C GLN A 1181 -1.79 -36.48 21.44
N PRO A 1182 -1.54 -35.82 22.58
CA PRO A 1182 -2.11 -34.50 22.81
C PRO A 1182 -1.16 -33.38 22.36
#